data_AF-A0A1G0ZV42-F1
#
_entry.id   AF-A0A1G0ZV42-F1
#
_cell.length_a   1.000
_cell.length_b   1.000
_cell.length_c   1.000
_cell.angle_alpha   90.00
_cell.angle_beta   90.00
_cell.angle_gamma   90.00
#
_symmetry.space_group_name_H-M   'P 1'
#
loop_
_entity.id
_entity.type
_entity.pdbx_description
1 polymer ?
#
loop_
_entity_poly.entity_id
_entity_poly.type
_entity_poly.pdbx_seq_one_letter_code
_entity_poly.pdbx_strand_id
1 'polypeptide(L)'
;MLSRRLIHMVIGCACLLVVSPGATSQEVVVMRRDAPAPVPQAQDIDTLLLIEACRGALANSVEYLLNRCQTNYMTFALPPVTQRPVVGYEERTTYEVRYRSETVQVPIFKNIEEDYDAYFEEYETFDMGGGSSTQARSISKVKARRPVALVNGKPPQGRNIIKVPSKRVVGREQVGTRDEERLKADPNGPIVKTYERVGKPIYGEGNDIFQPGNLGANALVYTALRKCGVPENHPVLDNMMREFERLLNDYGIPDDTWNIAWLAAAFCNNSEERYKLYRDHLVSRLIDGQVKEGPGRGFWGPVCINTELIPVMLTYEQELNKQRQASKKAAAESGKDREKLRKQAEEAENLMEEYVLFYRWVTQQGLRFPPREDITARTNVRKREGINPISVPGLAYPYFNQALADMDNTFYAMFAIREAADHGYLLKDSLRWMMSRNRPVAPPEESDAILARMAAALQARQKPNGQWDECNTHQPITAFQALGLPDLMPQAMLQLQAPVTHLSTVQGYASLLNAGRVVGMAKLMGRFGTVASAAANAQQESARSYLDGQAAGRMFEPYDFFLALTGLHRHQGSEAESRRDLWLRLAYRLVMIQNPNGTWGKENENVAIHSSSWKEFRIKSAEVVHLKQQENLAPDKRTPFDGDAWWKRYAWGDGYSALSRPVINTAMSILFLADGVRLPVSGYVPKAGQQTPPPVLFSRVLTTLKSKDGVEPTYLAVNPEVQAHHLVGLPTVFLTPDADLTSPAVHRALKGYCDHGGTLVAEVPTSDQVSGMQTKILNLVEGGRVGPVPAEVPFLAQFQGAKPRLNGIFNGKGRLTAVILPLDVVKPVDAIQTAYWIVKQNVVDGFFDVDYAWKCEDKEGSLMRIRAVSQLAAEAAVQTPAVQAALTNVPAVKADTGTIAPPSAPAAPFVPGQPKPRKADEKW
;
A
#
# COMPACT_ATOMS: atom_id res chain seq x y z
N MET A 1 39.64 -17.86 -38.75
CA MET A 1 39.39 -18.47 -40.07
C MET A 1 38.62 -19.76 -39.87
N LEU A 2 37.43 -19.84 -40.48
CA LEU A 2 36.69 -21.01 -41.01
C LEU A 2 36.72 -22.35 -40.22
N SER A 3 35.67 -23.16 -40.11
CA SER A 3 34.24 -23.12 -40.47
C SER A 3 33.67 -24.54 -40.18
N ARG A 4 32.39 -24.63 -39.79
CA ARG A 4 31.31 -25.49 -40.40
C ARG A 4 31.57 -27.01 -40.59
N ARG A 5 30.62 -27.97 -40.50
CA ARG A 5 29.16 -28.07 -40.35
C ARG A 5 28.77 -29.57 -40.50
N LEU A 6 27.62 -29.98 -39.91
CA LEU A 6 26.60 -30.94 -40.43
C LEU A 6 26.99 -32.46 -40.56
N ILE A 7 26.12 -33.49 -40.54
CA ILE A 7 24.69 -33.70 -40.90
C ILE A 7 24.20 -35.11 -40.38
N HIS A 8 22.94 -35.19 -39.90
CA HIS A 8 21.85 -36.22 -40.06
C HIS A 8 21.94 -37.68 -39.51
N MET A 9 20.83 -38.20 -38.93
CA MET A 9 19.76 -38.90 -39.69
C MET A 9 18.52 -39.29 -38.83
N VAL A 10 17.37 -39.31 -39.52
CA VAL A 10 15.97 -39.54 -39.14
C VAL A 10 15.58 -41.02 -39.28
N ILE A 11 14.71 -41.55 -38.40
CA ILE A 11 13.74 -42.62 -38.74
C ILE A 11 12.40 -42.32 -38.05
N GLY A 12 11.34 -42.22 -38.86
CA GLY A 12 9.96 -42.12 -38.41
C GLY A 12 9.25 -43.47 -38.39
N CYS A 13 8.14 -43.53 -37.67
CA CYS A 13 7.12 -44.56 -37.87
C CYS A 13 5.74 -43.92 -37.66
N ALA A 14 4.90 -44.03 -38.69
CA ALA A 14 3.53 -43.55 -38.72
C ALA A 14 2.57 -44.66 -38.29
N CYS A 15 1.63 -44.36 -37.40
CA CYS A 15 0.37 -45.08 -37.25
C CYS A 15 -0.78 -44.06 -37.27
N LEU A 16 -1.56 -44.09 -38.34
CA LEU A 16 -2.89 -43.48 -38.43
C LEU A 16 -3.86 -44.29 -37.58
N LEU A 17 -4.78 -43.63 -36.86
CA LEU A 17 -6.20 -43.99 -36.75
C LEU A 17 -7.00 -42.94 -35.93
N VAL A 18 -7.98 -42.35 -36.63
CA VAL A 18 -9.31 -41.84 -36.19
C VAL A 18 -9.40 -40.64 -35.24
N VAL A 19 -9.98 -39.57 -35.80
CA VAL A 19 -10.45 -38.34 -35.14
C VAL A 19 -11.70 -38.61 -34.31
N SER A 20 -11.74 -38.07 -33.09
CA SER A 20 -12.97 -37.64 -32.42
C SER A 20 -12.71 -36.34 -31.65
N PRO A 21 -13.58 -35.31 -31.73
CA PRO A 21 -13.32 -33.99 -31.16
C PRO A 21 -13.81 -33.90 -29.71
N GLY A 22 -12.90 -33.63 -28.78
CA GLY A 22 -13.24 -33.41 -27.38
C GLY A 22 -12.13 -32.61 -26.69
N ALA A 23 -12.51 -31.47 -26.12
CA ALA A 23 -11.64 -30.46 -25.53
C ALA A 23 -10.50 -31.04 -24.67
N THR A 24 -9.26 -30.82 -25.08
CA THR A 24 -8.08 -30.99 -24.22
C THR A 24 -7.70 -29.63 -23.66
N SER A 25 -7.86 -29.48 -22.35
CA SER A 25 -7.27 -28.40 -21.57
C SER A 25 -5.76 -28.44 -21.76
N GLN A 26 -5.22 -27.54 -22.58
CA GLN A 26 -3.78 -27.32 -22.60
C GLN A 26 -3.38 -26.72 -21.25
N GLU A 27 -2.67 -27.50 -20.44
CA GLU A 27 -1.84 -26.95 -19.37
C GLU A 27 -0.84 -25.99 -20.01
N VAL A 28 -1.09 -24.69 -19.83
CA VAL A 28 -0.15 -23.65 -20.18
C VAL A 28 1.00 -23.74 -19.19
N VAL A 29 2.07 -24.44 -19.59
CA VAL A 29 3.36 -24.39 -18.91
C VAL A 29 3.92 -22.98 -19.09
N VAL A 30 3.70 -22.12 -18.09
CA VAL A 30 4.29 -20.78 -18.02
C VAL A 30 5.78 -20.93 -17.72
N MET A 31 6.61 -20.94 -18.76
CA MET A 31 8.05 -20.77 -18.61
C MET A 31 8.34 -19.37 -18.04
N ARG A 32 8.97 -19.32 -16.85
CA ARG A 32 9.54 -18.08 -16.31
C ARG A 32 10.67 -17.61 -17.22
N ARG A 33 10.47 -16.47 -17.89
CA ARG A 33 11.57 -15.70 -18.50
C ARG A 33 12.01 -14.64 -17.49
N ASP A 34 13.26 -14.72 -17.05
CA ASP A 34 13.87 -13.78 -16.10
C ASP A 34 14.21 -12.41 -16.74
N ALA A 35 13.84 -12.17 -18.00
CA ALA A 35 13.82 -10.84 -18.60
C ALA A 35 12.38 -10.33 -18.64
N PRO A 36 12.06 -9.16 -18.04
CA PRO A 36 10.72 -8.60 -18.14
C PRO A 36 10.38 -8.42 -19.62
N ALA A 37 9.21 -8.94 -20.03
CA ALA A 37 8.75 -8.75 -21.39
C ALA A 37 8.72 -7.25 -21.72
N PRO A 38 9.14 -6.82 -22.92
CA PRO A 38 9.08 -5.42 -23.31
C PRO A 38 7.64 -4.93 -23.20
N VAL A 39 7.45 -3.82 -22.49
CA VAL A 39 6.12 -3.20 -22.35
C VAL A 39 5.84 -2.40 -23.64
N PRO A 40 4.72 -2.65 -24.34
CA PRO A 40 4.35 -1.90 -25.54
C PRO A 40 4.27 -0.38 -25.28
N GLN A 41 4.30 0.42 -26.36
CA GLN A 41 3.98 1.84 -26.23
C GLN A 41 2.48 2.00 -25.96
N ALA A 42 2.09 3.10 -25.30
CA ALA A 42 0.70 3.28 -24.88
C ALA A 42 -0.30 3.25 -26.05
N GLN A 43 0.08 3.80 -27.20
CA GLN A 43 -0.73 3.81 -28.44
C GLN A 43 -0.96 2.41 -29.03
N ASP A 44 -0.13 1.44 -28.66
CA ASP A 44 -0.17 0.06 -29.16
C ASP A 44 -0.94 -0.87 -28.21
N ILE A 45 -1.39 -0.36 -27.05
CA ILE A 45 -2.17 -1.09 -26.05
C ILE A 45 -3.65 -0.80 -26.27
N ASP A 46 -4.47 -1.85 -26.47
CA ASP A 46 -5.92 -1.70 -26.41
C ASP A 46 -6.32 -1.26 -24.99
N THR A 47 -6.73 0.00 -24.87
CA THR A 47 -7.05 0.62 -23.59
C THR A 47 -8.27 -0.03 -22.95
N LEU A 48 -9.31 -0.36 -23.71
CA LEU A 48 -10.52 -0.96 -23.13
C LEU A 48 -10.23 -2.38 -22.64
N LEU A 49 -9.47 -3.14 -23.42
CA LEU A 49 -9.04 -4.48 -23.06
C LEU A 49 -8.11 -4.49 -21.83
N LEU A 50 -7.19 -3.52 -21.73
CA LEU A 50 -6.35 -3.37 -20.54
C LEU A 50 -7.19 -3.00 -19.30
N ILE A 51 -8.21 -2.16 -19.45
CA ILE A 51 -9.11 -1.82 -18.34
C ILE A 51 -9.89 -3.06 -17.89
N GLU A 52 -10.39 -3.89 -18.81
CA GLU A 52 -11.00 -5.18 -18.48
C GLU A 52 -10.01 -6.11 -17.76
N ALA A 53 -8.78 -6.20 -18.24
CA ALA A 53 -7.74 -7.00 -17.59
C ALA A 53 -7.41 -6.49 -16.17
N CYS A 54 -7.36 -5.17 -15.97
CA CYS A 54 -7.17 -4.55 -14.67
C CYS A 54 -8.34 -4.85 -13.73
N ARG A 55 -9.59 -4.79 -14.22
CA ARG A 55 -10.78 -5.14 -13.44
C ARG A 55 -10.75 -6.60 -13.00
N GLY A 56 -10.48 -7.52 -13.91
CA GLY A 56 -10.33 -8.94 -13.56
C GLY A 56 -9.16 -9.20 -12.60
N ALA A 57 -8.05 -8.47 -12.75
CA ALA A 57 -6.93 -8.52 -11.82
C ALA A 57 -7.33 -8.05 -10.41
N LEU A 58 -8.04 -6.93 -10.30
CA LEU A 58 -8.54 -6.39 -9.03
C LEU A 58 -9.52 -7.36 -8.36
N ALA A 59 -10.51 -7.88 -9.10
CA ALA A 59 -11.49 -8.82 -8.58
C ALA A 59 -10.83 -10.07 -7.95
N ASN A 60 -9.92 -10.72 -8.68
CA ASN A 60 -9.18 -11.89 -8.18
C ASN A 60 -8.34 -11.57 -6.93
N SER A 61 -7.81 -10.34 -6.83
CA SER A 61 -7.00 -9.92 -5.69
C SER A 61 -7.86 -9.66 -4.46
N VAL A 62 -9.03 -9.04 -4.65
CA VAL A 62 -10.02 -8.81 -3.59
C VAL A 62 -10.50 -10.16 -3.05
N GLU A 63 -10.87 -11.09 -3.94
CA GLU A 63 -11.25 -12.45 -3.56
C GLU A 63 -10.13 -13.14 -2.74
N TYR A 64 -8.89 -13.10 -3.23
CA TYR A 64 -7.74 -13.66 -2.50
C TYR A 64 -7.61 -13.09 -1.08
N LEU A 65 -7.66 -11.76 -0.94
CA LEU A 65 -7.51 -11.10 0.36
C LEU A 65 -8.70 -11.40 1.30
N LEU A 66 -9.93 -11.39 0.80
CA LEU A 66 -11.12 -11.74 1.58
C LEU A 66 -11.08 -13.19 2.05
N ASN A 67 -10.72 -14.13 1.16
CA ASN A 67 -10.56 -15.55 1.49
C ASN A 67 -9.50 -15.74 2.57
N ARG A 68 -8.36 -15.05 2.47
CA ARG A 68 -7.31 -15.06 3.52
C ARG A 68 -7.81 -14.53 4.85
N CYS A 69 -8.56 -13.43 4.84
CA CYS A 69 -9.12 -12.87 6.07
C CYS A 69 -10.11 -13.84 6.72
N GLN A 70 -10.94 -14.55 5.96
CA GLN A 70 -11.95 -15.48 6.50
C GLN A 70 -11.36 -16.72 7.18
N THR A 71 -10.07 -17.03 7.02
CA THR A 71 -9.46 -18.24 7.60
C THR A 71 -9.19 -18.17 9.10
N ASN A 72 -9.41 -17.02 9.75
CA ASN A 72 -9.13 -16.85 11.17
C ASN A 72 -10.15 -15.94 11.87
N TYR A 73 -10.25 -16.11 13.18
CA TYR A 73 -11.25 -15.40 13.99
C TYR A 73 -11.00 -13.88 14.08
N MET A 74 -9.77 -13.41 13.87
CA MET A 74 -9.45 -11.98 13.86
C MET A 74 -9.80 -11.31 12.51
N THR A 75 -10.19 -12.11 11.52
CA THR A 75 -10.35 -11.70 10.12
C THR A 75 -9.16 -10.97 9.52
N PHE A 76 -7.94 -11.27 9.99
CA PHE A 76 -6.70 -10.66 9.49
C PHE A 76 -6.14 -11.46 8.31
N ALA A 77 -5.70 -10.81 7.23
CA ALA A 77 -5.01 -11.51 6.14
C ALA A 77 -3.63 -12.04 6.57
N LEU A 78 -3.04 -11.40 7.57
CA LEU A 78 -1.77 -11.74 8.21
C LEU A 78 -2.02 -11.94 9.71
N PRO A 79 -2.59 -13.08 10.15
CA PRO A 79 -2.84 -13.31 11.57
C PRO A 79 -1.52 -13.35 12.36
N PRO A 80 -1.52 -12.98 13.65
CA PRO A 80 -0.37 -13.16 14.50
C PRO A 80 -0.02 -14.66 14.64
N VAL A 81 1.21 -14.96 15.02
CA VAL A 81 1.60 -16.35 15.31
C VAL A 81 1.01 -16.74 16.66
N THR A 82 -0.07 -17.51 16.64
CA THR A 82 -0.72 -18.03 17.85
C THR A 82 0.10 -19.18 18.43
N GLN A 83 0.65 -18.99 19.64
CA GLN A 83 1.27 -20.07 20.43
C GLN A 83 0.29 -20.72 21.41
N ARG A 84 -0.98 -20.28 21.41
CA ARG A 84 -2.02 -20.83 22.28
C ARG A 84 -2.53 -22.15 21.72
N PRO A 85 -2.54 -23.25 22.51
CA PRO A 85 -3.13 -24.50 22.07
C PRO A 85 -4.65 -24.34 21.96
N VAL A 86 -5.29 -24.95 20.97
CA VAL A 86 -6.75 -25.02 20.91
C VAL A 86 -7.22 -26.04 21.96
N VAL A 87 -7.95 -25.58 22.98
CA VAL A 87 -8.46 -26.40 24.09
C VAL A 87 -9.93 -26.79 23.90
N GLY A 88 -10.64 -26.17 22.95
CA GLY A 88 -12.03 -26.48 22.64
C GLY A 88 -12.53 -25.71 21.43
N TYR A 89 -13.84 -25.78 21.16
CA TYR A 89 -14.53 -25.02 20.13
C TYR A 89 -15.90 -24.58 20.67
N GLU A 90 -16.34 -23.35 20.38
CA GLU A 90 -17.59 -22.76 20.92
C GLU A 90 -18.85 -23.53 20.52
N GLU A 91 -18.87 -24.11 19.32
CA GLU A 91 -19.97 -24.96 18.84
C GLU A 91 -19.41 -26.21 18.17
N ARG A 92 -20.08 -27.36 18.37
CA ARG A 92 -19.85 -28.58 17.59
C ARG A 92 -21.16 -28.98 16.95
N THR A 93 -21.31 -28.73 15.66
CA THR A 93 -22.48 -29.15 14.91
C THR A 93 -22.15 -30.44 14.17
N THR A 94 -22.74 -31.56 14.57
CA THR A 94 -22.64 -32.80 13.81
C THR A 94 -23.48 -32.71 12.55
N TYR A 95 -22.89 -32.99 11.39
CA TYR A 95 -23.63 -33.11 10.14
C TYR A 95 -23.27 -34.44 9.47
N GLU A 96 -24.27 -35.04 8.84
CA GLU A 96 -24.10 -36.29 8.11
C GLU A 96 -23.79 -35.98 6.66
N VAL A 97 -22.71 -36.58 6.14
CA VAL A 97 -22.42 -36.59 4.71
C VAL A 97 -22.60 -38.01 4.21
N ARG A 98 -23.35 -38.15 3.14
CA ARG A 98 -23.56 -39.43 2.45
C ARG A 98 -22.49 -39.60 1.38
N TYR A 99 -22.03 -40.84 1.22
CA TYR A 99 -20.98 -41.23 0.29
C TYR A 99 -21.42 -42.42 -0.54
N ARG A 100 -20.90 -42.48 -1.76
CA ARG A 100 -20.79 -43.71 -2.53
C ARG A 100 -19.34 -44.16 -2.56
N SER A 101 -19.11 -45.46 -2.53
CA SER A 101 -17.76 -46.01 -2.73
C SER A 101 -17.45 -46.06 -4.22
N GLU A 102 -16.28 -45.57 -4.61
CA GLU A 102 -15.80 -45.60 -5.99
C GLU A 102 -14.33 -46.06 -5.97
N THR A 103 -14.01 -47.10 -6.74
CA THR A 103 -12.64 -47.60 -6.86
C THR A 103 -11.87 -46.68 -7.78
N VAL A 104 -10.84 -46.02 -7.26
CA VAL A 104 -10.00 -45.10 -8.02
C VAL A 104 -8.59 -45.68 -8.09
N GLN A 105 -8.00 -45.69 -9.30
CA GLN A 105 -6.60 -46.06 -9.47
C GLN A 105 -5.69 -44.94 -8.97
N VAL A 106 -4.99 -45.22 -7.87
CA VAL A 106 -4.04 -44.30 -7.27
C VAL A 106 -2.62 -44.70 -7.69
N PRO A 107 -1.81 -43.78 -8.23
CA PRO A 107 -0.42 -44.05 -8.56
C PRO A 107 0.41 -44.35 -7.30
N ILE A 108 1.18 -45.44 -7.33
CA ILE A 108 2.17 -45.78 -6.31
C ILE A 108 3.49 -45.15 -6.73
N PHE A 109 4.05 -44.32 -5.85
CA PHE A 109 5.37 -43.72 -6.04
C PHE A 109 6.39 -44.38 -5.12
N LYS A 110 7.59 -44.64 -5.64
CA LYS A 110 8.79 -44.98 -4.87
C LYS A 110 9.65 -43.73 -4.77
N ASN A 111 10.07 -43.41 -3.54
CA ASN A 111 11.03 -42.35 -3.32
C ASN A 111 12.37 -42.76 -3.93
N ILE A 112 12.96 -41.87 -4.72
CA ILE A 112 14.37 -41.94 -5.10
C ILE A 112 15.11 -41.29 -3.95
N GLU A 113 15.77 -42.12 -3.15
CA GLU A 113 16.55 -41.70 -1.98
C GLU A 113 18.03 -41.63 -2.36
N GLU A 114 18.66 -40.51 -2.04
CA GLU A 114 20.10 -40.34 -2.11
C GLU A 114 20.66 -40.41 -0.68
N ASP A 115 21.62 -41.31 -0.48
CA ASP A 115 22.37 -41.39 0.77
C ASP A 115 23.30 -40.17 0.87
N TYR A 116 23.26 -39.48 2.01
CA TYR A 116 24.17 -38.40 2.32
C TYR A 116 24.60 -38.45 3.79
N ASP A 117 25.75 -37.84 4.06
CA ASP A 117 26.30 -37.77 5.41
C ASP A 117 25.81 -36.51 6.12
N ALA A 118 24.97 -36.69 7.14
CA ALA A 118 24.53 -35.60 8.02
C ALA A 118 25.51 -35.47 9.20
N TYR A 119 25.93 -34.24 9.51
CA TYR A 119 26.84 -33.96 10.63
C TYR A 119 26.06 -33.29 11.77
N PHE A 120 26.16 -33.85 12.97
CA PHE A 120 25.51 -33.32 14.17
C PHE A 120 26.55 -33.00 15.25
N GLU A 121 26.34 -31.91 15.98
CA GLU A 121 27.08 -31.60 17.19
C GLU A 121 26.31 -32.20 18.38
N GLU A 122 26.96 -33.09 19.13
CA GLU A 122 26.44 -33.57 20.40
C GLU A 122 26.80 -32.59 21.52
N TYR A 123 25.79 -32.16 22.27
CA TYR A 123 25.96 -31.35 23.46
C TYR A 123 25.07 -31.86 24.59
N GLU A 124 25.52 -31.69 25.83
CA GLU A 124 24.70 -32.01 27.00
C GLU A 124 23.69 -30.88 27.24
N THR A 125 22.42 -31.22 27.36
CA THR A 125 21.36 -30.33 27.80
C THR A 125 20.61 -30.97 28.97
N PHE A 126 19.87 -30.18 29.72
CA PHE A 126 19.01 -30.67 30.78
C PHE A 126 17.63 -30.94 30.19
N ASP A 127 17.10 -32.15 30.39
CA ASP A 127 15.71 -32.47 30.06
C ASP A 127 14.81 -31.99 31.20
N MET A 128 13.78 -31.20 30.89
CA MET A 128 12.71 -30.87 31.82
C MET A 128 11.45 -31.55 31.30
N GLY A 129 11.13 -32.70 31.89
CA GLY A 129 9.97 -33.50 31.50
C GLY A 129 8.69 -32.68 31.52
N GLY A 130 8.08 -32.48 30.34
CA GLY A 130 6.77 -31.86 30.20
C GLY A 130 5.68 -32.78 30.72
N GLY A 131 5.25 -32.58 31.96
CA GLY A 131 4.12 -33.29 32.55
C GLY A 131 3.70 -32.70 33.91
N SER A 132 2.40 -32.44 34.07
CA SER A 132 1.80 -31.89 35.29
C SER A 132 1.59 -32.98 36.35
N SER A 133 2.59 -33.22 37.19
CA SER A 133 2.40 -33.66 38.59
C SER A 133 3.75 -33.69 39.32
N THR A 134 3.68 -33.74 40.64
CA THR A 134 4.75 -33.55 41.65
C THR A 134 5.96 -34.49 41.56
N GLN A 135 6.09 -35.34 40.53
CA GLN A 135 7.23 -36.22 40.29
C GLN A 135 8.27 -35.69 39.27
N ALA A 136 8.07 -34.52 38.64
CA ALA A 136 8.96 -34.00 37.59
C ALA A 136 10.15 -33.13 38.06
N ARG A 137 10.80 -33.45 39.19
CA ARG A 137 12.00 -32.71 39.69
C ARG A 137 13.29 -33.54 39.71
N SER A 138 13.51 -34.37 38.68
CA SER A 138 14.85 -34.93 38.43
C SER A 138 15.47 -34.26 37.21
N ILE A 139 16.38 -33.33 37.46
CA ILE A 139 17.22 -32.75 36.42
C ILE A 139 18.25 -33.82 36.07
N SER A 140 18.09 -34.46 34.91
CA SER A 140 19.11 -35.36 34.37
C SER A 140 19.72 -34.74 33.11
N LYS A 141 21.04 -34.87 32.98
CA LYS A 141 21.75 -34.45 31.77
C LYS A 141 21.43 -35.47 30.67
N VAL A 142 20.89 -34.98 29.55
CA VAL A 142 20.67 -35.77 28.33
C VAL A 142 21.55 -35.23 27.21
N LYS A 143 22.01 -36.11 26.32
CA LYS A 143 22.76 -35.72 25.14
C LYS A 143 21.78 -35.34 24.02
N ALA A 144 21.77 -34.06 23.64
CA ALA A 144 21.04 -33.56 22.49
C ALA A 144 21.95 -33.40 21.28
N ARG A 145 21.35 -33.44 20.08
CA ARG A 145 22.05 -33.32 18.79
C ARG A 145 21.48 -32.14 18.03
N ARG A 146 22.35 -31.24 17.54
CA ARG A 146 21.96 -30.20 16.58
C ARG A 146 22.69 -30.36 15.25
N PRO A 147 22.03 -30.13 14.11
CA PRO A 147 22.68 -30.23 12.80
C PRO A 147 23.76 -29.14 12.65
N VAL A 148 24.87 -29.49 11.98
CA VAL A 148 26.02 -28.61 11.76
C VAL A 148 26.21 -28.36 10.27
N ALA A 149 26.24 -27.08 9.89
CA ALA A 149 26.59 -26.70 8.53
C ALA A 149 28.11 -26.91 8.30
N LEU A 150 28.45 -27.56 7.18
CA LEU A 150 29.84 -27.70 6.74
C LEU A 150 30.38 -26.35 6.27
N VAL A 151 31.62 -26.02 6.64
CA VAL A 151 32.35 -24.86 6.12
C VAL A 151 33.42 -25.40 5.16
N ASN A 152 33.35 -25.00 3.88
CA ASN A 152 34.22 -25.53 2.81
C ASN A 152 34.26 -27.06 2.75
N GLY A 153 33.10 -27.72 2.93
CA GLY A 153 32.97 -29.18 2.87
C GLY A 153 33.56 -29.94 4.07
N LYS A 154 33.99 -29.23 5.13
CA LYS A 154 34.52 -29.85 6.36
C LYS A 154 33.75 -29.41 7.60
N PRO A 155 33.58 -30.31 8.60
CA PRO A 155 32.98 -29.93 9.88
C PRO A 155 33.90 -28.96 10.65
N PRO A 156 33.34 -28.01 11.42
CA PRO A 156 34.12 -27.10 12.26
C PRO A 156 35.03 -27.85 13.24
N GLN A 157 36.31 -27.48 13.32
CA GLN A 157 37.25 -28.08 14.27
C GLN A 157 36.99 -27.58 15.70
N GLY A 158 37.17 -28.45 16.70
CA GLY A 158 37.03 -28.12 18.13
C GLY A 158 35.66 -28.41 18.76
N ARG A 159 34.77 -29.12 18.06
CA ARG A 159 33.44 -29.54 18.56
C ARG A 159 33.27 -31.05 18.45
N ASN A 160 32.43 -31.62 19.31
CA ASN A 160 32.13 -33.05 19.31
C ASN A 160 31.10 -33.37 18.23
N ILE A 161 31.57 -33.55 16.99
CA ILE A 161 30.74 -33.73 15.80
C ILE A 161 30.68 -35.21 15.44
N ILE A 162 29.47 -35.74 15.33
CA ILE A 162 29.20 -37.09 14.86
C ILE A 162 28.69 -37.06 13.41
N LYS A 163 29.11 -38.07 12.64
CA LYS A 163 28.69 -38.29 11.26
C LYS A 163 27.62 -39.38 11.25
N VAL A 164 26.44 -39.07 10.73
CA VAL A 164 25.29 -39.97 10.69
C VAL A 164 24.89 -40.20 9.23
N PRO A 165 24.88 -41.44 8.73
CA PRO A 165 24.31 -41.75 7.41
C PRO A 165 22.82 -41.39 7.42
N SER A 166 22.39 -40.61 6.44
CA SER A 166 20.99 -40.20 6.28
C SER A 166 20.58 -40.32 4.83
N LYS A 167 19.27 -40.40 4.59
CA LYS A 167 18.70 -40.48 3.25
C LYS A 167 17.88 -39.23 3.00
N ARG A 168 18.08 -38.59 1.84
CA ARG A 168 17.19 -37.51 1.38
C ARG A 168 16.45 -37.97 0.15
N VAL A 169 15.17 -37.64 0.06
CA VAL A 169 14.37 -37.90 -1.13
C VAL A 169 14.73 -36.86 -2.19
N VAL A 170 15.39 -37.27 -3.27
CA VAL A 170 15.79 -36.41 -4.40
C VAL A 170 14.81 -36.43 -5.56
N GLY A 171 13.87 -37.38 -5.56
CA GLY A 171 12.81 -37.48 -6.55
C GLY A 171 11.81 -38.55 -6.20
N ARG A 172 10.75 -38.68 -7.00
CA ARG A 172 9.76 -39.76 -6.90
C ARG A 172 9.51 -40.34 -8.28
N GLU A 173 9.54 -41.65 -8.37
CA GLU A 173 9.22 -42.40 -9.59
C GLU A 173 7.91 -43.16 -9.39
N GLN A 174 6.99 -43.08 -10.35
CA GLN A 174 5.77 -43.88 -10.30
C GLN A 174 6.10 -45.32 -10.67
N VAL A 175 5.92 -46.25 -9.74
CA VAL A 175 6.24 -47.69 -9.88
C VAL A 175 5.01 -48.56 -10.13
N GLY A 176 3.81 -47.97 -10.13
CA GLY A 176 2.58 -48.67 -10.47
C GLY A 176 1.33 -47.88 -10.16
N THR A 177 0.18 -48.53 -10.23
CA THR A 177 -1.10 -48.05 -9.70
C THR A 177 -1.70 -49.14 -8.82
N ARG A 178 -2.43 -48.74 -7.78
CA ARG A 178 -3.29 -49.64 -7.01
C ARG A 178 -4.72 -49.14 -7.07
N ASP A 179 -5.65 -50.08 -7.11
CA ASP A 179 -7.05 -49.80 -6.91
C ASP A 179 -7.27 -49.48 -5.42
N GLU A 180 -7.80 -48.29 -5.14
CA GLU A 180 -8.12 -47.83 -3.79
C GLU A 180 -9.60 -47.45 -3.76
N GLU A 181 -10.37 -48.06 -2.87
CA GLU A 181 -11.76 -47.63 -2.62
C GLU A 181 -11.74 -46.25 -1.96
N ARG A 182 -12.32 -45.26 -2.64
CA ARG A 182 -12.49 -43.90 -2.12
C ARG A 182 -13.96 -43.58 -1.98
N LEU A 183 -14.29 -43.03 -0.82
CA LEU A 183 -15.64 -42.52 -0.56
C LEU A 183 -15.78 -41.15 -1.23
N LYS A 184 -16.67 -41.06 -2.21
CA LYS A 184 -17.02 -39.80 -2.88
C LYS A 184 -18.35 -39.30 -2.33
N ALA A 185 -18.42 -38.02 -1.95
CA ALA A 185 -19.64 -37.43 -1.40
C ALA A 185 -20.76 -37.51 -2.44
N ASP A 186 -21.87 -38.14 -2.07
CA ASP A 186 -23.07 -38.34 -2.88
C ASP A 186 -24.29 -38.19 -1.97
N PRO A 187 -25.15 -37.18 -2.20
CA PRO A 187 -26.37 -36.96 -1.40
C PRO A 187 -27.30 -38.18 -1.30
N ASN A 188 -27.24 -39.10 -2.27
CA ASN A 188 -28.04 -40.34 -2.30
C ASN A 188 -27.20 -41.59 -2.01
N GLY A 189 -25.93 -41.42 -1.62
CA GLY A 189 -25.00 -42.52 -1.36
C GLY A 189 -25.43 -43.39 -0.18
N PRO A 190 -25.17 -44.72 -0.22
CA PRO A 190 -25.59 -45.65 0.83
C PRO A 190 -24.75 -45.57 2.11
N ILE A 191 -23.59 -44.91 2.08
CA ILE A 191 -22.65 -44.85 3.22
C ILE A 191 -22.80 -43.50 3.92
N VAL A 192 -23.34 -43.48 5.14
CA VAL A 192 -23.47 -42.26 5.95
C VAL A 192 -22.25 -42.14 6.87
N LYS A 193 -21.55 -41.00 6.84
CA LYS A 193 -20.54 -40.65 7.83
C LYS A 193 -20.89 -39.34 8.52
N THR A 194 -20.84 -39.35 9.84
CA THR A 194 -21.03 -38.16 10.68
C THR A 194 -19.72 -37.41 10.81
N TYR A 195 -19.73 -36.11 10.49
CA TYR A 195 -18.61 -35.20 10.70
C TYR A 195 -18.99 -34.14 11.71
N GLU A 196 -18.00 -33.64 12.46
CA GLU A 196 -18.17 -32.49 13.33
C GLU A 196 -17.73 -31.23 12.56
N ARG A 197 -18.65 -30.29 12.38
CA ARG A 197 -18.30 -28.90 12.06
C ARG A 197 -17.98 -28.22 13.38
N VAL A 198 -16.72 -27.82 13.54
CA VAL A 198 -16.27 -27.07 14.71
C VAL A 198 -16.44 -25.57 14.48
N GLY A 199 -16.99 -24.88 15.47
CA GLY A 199 -17.16 -23.42 15.52
C GLY A 199 -15.84 -22.70 15.80
N LYS A 200 -15.89 -21.53 16.44
CA LYS A 200 -14.67 -20.77 16.77
C LYS A 200 -13.78 -21.54 17.76
N PRO A 201 -12.46 -21.65 17.52
CA PRO A 201 -11.55 -22.30 18.45
C PRO A 201 -11.48 -21.54 19.78
N ILE A 202 -11.58 -22.29 20.88
CA ILE A 202 -11.30 -21.82 22.24
C ILE A 202 -9.82 -22.09 22.49
N TYR A 203 -9.06 -21.03 22.74
CA TYR A 203 -7.61 -21.10 22.97
C TYR A 203 -7.28 -21.23 24.47
N GLY A 204 -6.34 -22.11 24.79
CA GLY A 204 -5.78 -22.29 26.13
C GLY A 204 -4.68 -21.26 26.45
N GLU A 205 -3.87 -21.56 27.46
CA GLU A 205 -2.81 -20.65 27.90
C GLU A 205 -1.67 -20.53 26.86
N GLY A 206 -1.23 -19.30 26.60
CA GLY A 206 -0.17 -18.96 25.65
C GLY A 206 -0.31 -17.52 25.17
N ASN A 207 0.61 -17.07 24.29
CA ASN A 207 0.62 -15.70 23.76
C ASN A 207 0.41 -15.71 22.24
N ASP A 208 -0.28 -14.69 21.73
CA ASP A 208 -0.22 -14.36 20.31
C ASP A 208 1.01 -13.49 20.05
N ILE A 209 1.84 -13.88 19.08
CA ILE A 209 3.05 -13.15 18.70
C ILE A 209 2.74 -12.28 17.49
N PHE A 210 2.74 -10.97 17.70
CA PHE A 210 2.69 -9.99 16.63
C PHE A 210 4.10 -9.76 16.08
N GLN A 211 4.22 -9.83 14.76
CA GLN A 211 5.44 -9.50 14.03
C GLN A 211 5.56 -7.98 13.83
N PRO A 212 6.78 -7.44 13.61
CA PRO A 212 6.98 -6.04 13.21
C PRO A 212 6.09 -5.65 12.02
N GLY A 213 5.31 -4.57 12.21
CA GLY A 213 4.43 -4.03 11.17
C GLY A 213 3.15 -4.84 10.88
N ASN A 214 2.84 -5.88 11.68
CA ASN A 214 1.69 -6.76 11.44
C ASN A 214 0.33 -6.02 11.41
N LEU A 215 0.08 -5.13 12.36
CA LEU A 215 -1.19 -4.38 12.43
C LEU A 215 -1.35 -3.46 11.22
N GLY A 216 -0.30 -2.75 10.84
CA GLY A 216 -0.27 -1.86 9.69
C GLY A 216 -0.41 -2.61 8.37
N ALA A 217 0.16 -3.83 8.25
CA ALA A 217 -0.02 -4.65 7.06
C ALA A 217 -1.48 -5.12 6.89
N ASN A 218 -2.17 -5.47 7.98
CA ASN A 218 -3.61 -5.79 7.93
C ASN A 218 -4.46 -4.53 7.69
N ALA A 219 -4.07 -3.39 8.25
CA ALA A 219 -4.77 -2.12 8.02
C ALA A 219 -4.60 -1.63 6.56
N LEU A 220 -3.44 -1.85 5.95
CA LEU A 220 -3.21 -1.67 4.51
C LEU A 220 -4.15 -2.56 3.68
N VAL A 221 -4.34 -3.83 4.07
CA VAL A 221 -5.32 -4.73 3.42
C VAL A 221 -6.73 -4.17 3.54
N TYR A 222 -7.14 -3.70 4.72
CA TYR A 222 -8.43 -3.03 4.92
C TYR A 222 -8.61 -1.86 3.95
N THR A 223 -7.64 -0.94 3.93
CA THR A 223 -7.67 0.24 3.04
C THR A 223 -7.75 -0.17 1.57
N ALA A 224 -6.96 -1.16 1.12
CA ALA A 224 -7.00 -1.65 -0.25
C ALA A 224 -8.38 -2.22 -0.62
N LEU A 225 -8.99 -3.04 0.25
CA LEU A 225 -10.33 -3.59 0.03
C LEU A 225 -11.40 -2.48 -0.04
N ARG A 226 -11.33 -1.47 0.85
CA ARG A 226 -12.22 -0.30 0.81
C ARG A 226 -12.07 0.50 -0.48
N LYS A 227 -10.83 0.74 -0.95
CA LYS A 227 -10.57 1.46 -2.22
C LYS A 227 -11.04 0.67 -3.46
N CYS A 228 -11.14 -0.66 -3.37
CA CYS A 228 -11.77 -1.50 -4.38
C CYS A 228 -13.30 -1.54 -4.33
N GLY A 229 -13.92 -0.85 -3.36
CA GLY A 229 -15.37 -0.83 -3.23
C GLY A 229 -15.95 -1.99 -2.41
N VAL A 230 -15.15 -2.71 -1.62
CA VAL A 230 -15.73 -3.62 -0.61
C VAL A 230 -16.41 -2.77 0.45
N PRO A 231 -17.71 -2.95 0.74
CA PRO A 231 -18.44 -2.08 1.65
C PRO A 231 -17.94 -2.25 3.09
N GLU A 232 -17.98 -1.18 3.89
CA GLU A 232 -17.46 -1.20 5.26
C GLU A 232 -18.22 -2.15 6.20
N ASN A 233 -19.51 -2.39 5.92
CA ASN A 233 -20.36 -3.35 6.64
C ASN A 233 -20.17 -4.81 6.18
N HIS A 234 -19.25 -5.08 5.25
CA HIS A 234 -18.91 -6.44 4.89
C HIS A 234 -18.42 -7.20 6.14
N PRO A 235 -18.93 -8.41 6.45
CA PRO A 235 -18.66 -9.07 7.74
C PRO A 235 -17.18 -9.22 8.09
N VAL A 236 -16.33 -9.46 7.09
CA VAL A 236 -14.87 -9.56 7.26
C VAL A 236 -14.26 -8.22 7.69
N LEU A 237 -14.72 -7.12 7.11
CA LEU A 237 -14.19 -5.78 7.36
C LEU A 237 -14.70 -5.23 8.69
N ASP A 238 -15.98 -5.41 9.01
CA ASP A 238 -16.53 -5.03 10.33
C ASP A 238 -15.81 -5.79 11.46
N ASN A 239 -15.60 -7.10 11.32
CA ASN A 239 -14.87 -7.88 12.32
C ASN A 239 -13.40 -7.46 12.42
N MET A 240 -12.74 -7.14 11.30
CA MET A 240 -11.36 -6.68 11.30
C MET A 240 -11.22 -5.35 12.06
N MET A 241 -12.16 -4.42 11.87
CA MET A 241 -12.18 -3.14 12.58
C MET A 241 -12.51 -3.29 14.07
N ARG A 242 -13.43 -4.20 14.43
CA ARG A 242 -13.68 -4.59 15.85
C ARG A 242 -12.42 -5.11 16.52
N GLU A 243 -11.63 -5.92 15.82
CA GLU A 243 -10.37 -6.43 16.35
C GLU A 243 -9.30 -5.35 16.48
N PHE A 244 -9.20 -4.42 15.52
CA PHE A 244 -8.34 -3.26 15.70
C PHE A 244 -8.76 -2.43 16.92
N GLU A 245 -10.04 -2.10 17.06
CA GLU A 245 -10.60 -1.40 18.23
C GLU A 245 -10.22 -2.12 19.54
N ARG A 246 -10.46 -3.44 19.61
CA ARG A 246 -10.11 -4.25 20.78
C ARG A 246 -8.61 -4.18 21.09
N LEU A 247 -7.75 -4.37 20.08
CA LEU A 247 -6.30 -4.35 20.25
C LEU A 247 -5.79 -2.98 20.75
N LEU A 248 -6.32 -1.89 20.20
CA LEU A 248 -5.95 -0.53 20.62
C LEU A 248 -6.45 -0.22 22.04
N ASN A 249 -7.64 -0.69 22.40
CA ASN A 249 -8.18 -0.54 23.75
C ASN A 249 -7.37 -1.29 24.81
N ASP A 250 -7.09 -2.57 24.53
CA ASP A 250 -6.47 -3.50 25.46
C ASP A 250 -4.97 -3.25 25.63
N TYR A 251 -4.27 -2.93 24.52
CA TYR A 251 -2.81 -2.89 24.48
C TYR A 251 -2.24 -1.52 24.09
N GLY A 252 -3.06 -0.52 23.76
CA GLY A 252 -2.63 0.81 23.34
C GLY A 252 -2.22 0.93 21.87
N ILE A 253 -2.02 2.16 21.42
CA ILE A 253 -1.63 2.48 20.04
C ILE A 253 -0.16 2.10 19.81
N PRO A 254 0.16 1.32 18.76
CA PRO A 254 1.54 0.94 18.45
C PRO A 254 2.42 2.18 18.18
N ASP A 255 3.72 2.04 18.38
CA ASP A 255 4.65 3.18 18.32
C ASP A 255 5.39 3.31 16.98
N ASP A 256 5.29 2.33 16.08
CA ASP A 256 5.94 2.40 14.77
C ASP A 256 5.09 3.15 13.74
N THR A 257 5.73 4.02 12.94
CA THR A 257 5.04 4.88 11.98
C THR A 257 4.26 4.09 10.94
N TRP A 258 4.78 2.93 10.51
CA TRP A 258 4.08 2.03 9.60
C TRP A 258 2.71 1.60 10.13
N ASN A 259 2.65 1.07 11.36
CA ASN A 259 1.39 0.65 11.96
C ASN A 259 0.44 1.83 12.15
N ILE A 260 0.92 2.97 12.69
CA ILE A 260 0.06 4.13 12.92
C ILE A 260 -0.50 4.69 11.62
N ALA A 261 0.32 4.83 10.58
CA ALA A 261 -0.10 5.37 9.28
C ALA A 261 -1.21 4.53 8.66
N TRP A 262 -1.02 3.21 8.56
CA TRP A 262 -2.02 2.34 7.95
C TRP A 262 -3.26 2.15 8.82
N LEU A 263 -3.13 2.11 10.16
CA LEU A 263 -4.28 2.13 11.05
C LEU A 263 -5.07 3.44 10.90
N ALA A 264 -4.41 4.60 10.89
CA ALA A 264 -5.08 5.88 10.65
C ALA A 264 -5.82 5.87 9.32
N ALA A 265 -5.18 5.41 8.23
CA ALA A 265 -5.83 5.27 6.93
C ALA A 265 -7.06 4.34 6.99
N ALA A 266 -6.96 3.18 7.64
CA ALA A 266 -8.08 2.25 7.79
C ALA A 266 -9.26 2.88 8.57
N PHE A 267 -8.99 3.47 9.73
CA PHE A 267 -9.99 4.14 10.57
C PHE A 267 -10.61 5.38 9.89
N CYS A 268 -9.87 6.09 9.04
CA CYS A 268 -10.40 7.20 8.23
C CYS A 268 -11.25 6.74 7.04
N ASN A 269 -11.05 5.52 6.53
CA ASN A 269 -11.85 4.93 5.45
C ASN A 269 -13.11 4.18 5.98
N ASN A 270 -13.39 4.30 7.28
CA ASN A 270 -14.60 3.81 7.93
C ASN A 270 -15.41 4.99 8.51
N SER A 271 -16.68 5.07 8.13
CA SER A 271 -17.56 6.20 8.49
C SER A 271 -18.25 6.07 9.85
N GLU A 272 -18.16 4.91 10.52
CA GLU A 272 -18.87 4.66 11.78
C GLU A 272 -18.34 5.56 12.91
N GLU A 273 -19.28 6.20 13.62
CA GLU A 273 -18.98 7.15 14.68
C GLU A 273 -18.30 6.50 15.90
N ARG A 274 -18.57 5.21 16.16
CA ARG A 274 -17.93 4.46 17.26
C ARG A 274 -16.41 4.46 17.19
N TYR A 275 -15.86 4.59 15.98
CA TYR A 275 -14.42 4.57 15.76
C TYR A 275 -13.75 5.94 15.85
N LYS A 276 -14.52 7.01 16.08
CA LYS A 276 -14.02 8.39 16.14
C LYS A 276 -12.87 8.56 17.13
N LEU A 277 -12.98 7.97 18.32
CA LEU A 277 -11.93 8.08 19.34
C LEU A 277 -10.58 7.56 18.84
N TYR A 278 -10.54 6.36 18.25
CA TYR A 278 -9.32 5.75 17.74
C TYR A 278 -8.76 6.54 16.56
N ARG A 279 -9.64 6.96 15.65
CA ARG A 279 -9.29 7.78 14.50
C ARG A 279 -8.61 9.08 14.93
N ASP A 280 -9.23 9.83 15.84
CA ASP A 280 -8.70 11.10 16.32
C ASP A 280 -7.34 10.90 17.01
N HIS A 281 -7.18 9.86 17.84
CA HIS A 281 -5.89 9.57 18.48
C HIS A 281 -4.81 9.09 17.49
N LEU A 282 -5.12 8.26 16.50
CA LEU A 282 -4.17 7.82 15.47
C LEU A 282 -3.70 9.00 14.61
N VAL A 283 -4.63 9.88 14.20
CA VAL A 283 -4.29 11.11 13.46
C VAL A 283 -3.46 12.05 14.32
N SER A 284 -3.83 12.24 15.59
CA SER A 284 -3.05 13.03 16.54
C SER A 284 -1.62 12.50 16.68
N ARG A 285 -1.46 11.17 16.73
CA ARG A 285 -0.14 10.51 16.84
C ARG A 285 0.74 10.77 15.62
N LEU A 286 0.18 10.75 14.42
CA LEU A 286 0.91 11.12 13.20
C LEU A 286 1.36 12.58 13.24
N ILE A 287 0.50 13.49 13.68
CA ILE A 287 0.85 14.92 13.81
C ILE A 287 2.00 15.09 14.81
N ASP A 288 1.89 14.44 15.96
CA ASP A 288 2.84 14.50 17.06
C ASP A 288 4.18 13.82 16.77
N GLY A 289 4.18 12.77 15.94
CA GLY A 289 5.34 11.94 15.67
C GLY A 289 6.33 12.53 14.65
N GLN A 290 6.05 13.71 14.07
CA GLN A 290 7.00 14.37 13.18
C GLN A 290 8.26 14.79 13.94
N VAL A 291 9.43 14.52 13.38
CA VAL A 291 10.69 15.00 13.95
C VAL A 291 10.72 16.53 13.90
N LYS A 292 10.90 17.17 15.06
CA LYS A 292 10.77 18.63 15.19
C LYS A 292 12.08 19.39 15.11
N GLU A 293 13.22 18.73 15.23
CA GLU A 293 14.51 19.40 15.30
C GLU A 293 15.59 18.66 14.53
N GLY A 294 16.77 19.27 14.40
CA GLY A 294 17.93 18.66 13.78
C GLY A 294 17.77 18.38 12.27
N PRO A 295 18.69 17.58 11.69
CA PRO A 295 18.70 17.23 10.28
C PRO A 295 17.45 16.47 9.80
N GLY A 296 16.75 15.76 10.70
CA GLY A 296 15.52 15.04 10.43
C GLY A 296 14.26 15.91 10.52
N ARG A 297 14.37 17.19 10.89
CA ARG A 297 13.21 18.09 11.05
C ARG A 297 12.30 18.08 9.82
N GLY A 298 11.00 17.85 10.05
CA GLY A 298 9.97 17.82 9.00
C GLY A 298 9.71 16.44 8.41
N PHE A 299 10.52 15.43 8.75
CA PHE A 299 10.33 14.04 8.32
C PHE A 299 9.78 13.18 9.47
N TRP A 300 9.31 11.99 9.11
CA TRP A 300 8.97 10.92 10.05
C TRP A 300 10.06 9.83 10.00
N GLY A 301 10.21 9.14 11.13
CA GLY A 301 11.11 7.99 11.28
C GLY A 301 10.36 6.67 11.47
N PRO A 302 11.09 5.59 11.80
CA PRO A 302 10.47 4.30 12.10
C PRO A 302 9.63 4.34 13.38
N VAL A 303 9.93 5.25 14.31
CA VAL A 303 9.21 5.44 15.59
C VAL A 303 8.43 6.75 15.53
N CYS A 304 7.14 6.69 15.82
CA CYS A 304 6.18 7.79 15.76
C CYS A 304 5.81 8.26 17.17
N ILE A 305 6.81 8.58 18.02
CA ILE A 305 6.61 9.07 19.38
C ILE A 305 7.01 10.54 19.47
N ASN A 306 6.17 11.37 20.08
CA ASN A 306 6.53 12.74 20.44
C ASN A 306 7.51 12.73 21.63
N THR A 307 8.80 12.85 21.33
CA THR A 307 9.89 12.82 22.30
C THR A 307 9.88 13.98 23.29
N GLU A 308 9.19 15.08 22.99
CA GLU A 308 9.05 16.24 23.89
C GLU A 308 7.85 16.10 24.83
N LEU A 309 6.79 15.40 24.40
CA LEU A 309 5.57 15.24 25.19
C LEU A 309 5.75 14.26 26.35
N ILE A 310 6.39 13.12 26.12
CA ILE A 310 6.56 12.07 27.14
C ILE A 310 7.26 12.59 28.41
N PRO A 311 8.39 13.34 28.34
CA PRO A 311 9.03 13.88 29.54
C PRO A 311 8.14 14.84 30.34
N VAL A 312 7.37 15.68 29.65
CA VAL A 312 6.43 16.62 30.28
C VAL A 312 5.30 15.84 30.96
N MET A 313 4.79 14.80 30.31
CA MET A 313 3.78 13.93 30.89
C MET A 313 4.28 13.19 32.15
N LEU A 314 5.50 12.66 32.12
CA LEU A 314 6.11 12.01 33.29
C LEU A 314 6.32 12.98 34.45
N THR A 315 6.68 14.24 34.15
CA THR A 315 6.83 15.28 35.17
C THR A 315 5.48 15.61 35.82
N TYR A 316 4.41 15.72 35.02
CA TYR A 316 3.06 15.96 35.54
C TYR A 316 2.51 14.76 36.33
N GLU A 317 2.83 13.53 35.92
CA GLU A 317 2.50 12.32 36.67
C GLU A 317 3.08 12.35 38.09
N GLN A 318 4.35 12.76 38.23
CA GLN A 318 5.00 12.90 39.53
C GLN A 318 4.29 13.92 40.42
N GLU A 319 3.77 15.00 39.83
CA GLU A 319 3.01 16.02 40.55
C GLU A 319 1.64 15.48 41.02
N LEU A 320 0.90 14.79 40.13
CA LEU A 320 -0.35 14.11 40.50
C LEU A 320 -0.14 13.09 41.62
N ASN A 321 0.95 12.31 41.55
CA ASN A 321 1.27 11.33 42.57
C ASN A 321 1.59 12.00 43.94
N LYS A 322 2.28 13.15 43.96
CA LYS A 322 2.48 13.92 45.20
C LYS A 322 1.15 14.39 45.79
N GLN A 323 0.25 14.91 44.96
CA GLN A 323 -1.09 15.34 45.38
C GLN A 323 -1.89 14.17 45.95
N ARG A 324 -1.90 13.03 45.26
CA ARG A 324 -2.52 11.78 45.73
C ARG A 324 -2.01 11.35 47.10
N GLN A 325 -0.69 11.36 47.30
CA GLN A 325 -0.07 11.00 48.58
C GLN A 325 -0.42 12.00 49.68
N ALA A 326 -0.45 13.31 49.38
CA ALA A 326 -0.85 14.34 50.33
C ALA A 326 -2.32 14.18 50.75
N SER A 327 -3.23 13.97 49.80
CA SER A 327 -4.66 13.75 50.07
C SER A 327 -4.91 12.48 50.89
N LYS A 328 -4.19 11.39 50.60
CA LYS A 328 -4.28 10.14 51.40
C LYS A 328 -3.82 10.34 52.84
N LYS A 329 -2.71 11.07 53.05
CA LYS A 329 -2.23 11.40 54.41
C LYS A 329 -3.22 12.28 55.16
N ALA A 330 -3.73 13.34 54.53
CA ALA A 330 -4.71 14.23 55.14
C ALA A 330 -6.02 13.50 55.53
N ALA A 331 -6.48 12.56 54.70
CA ALA A 331 -7.65 11.73 55.00
C ALA A 331 -7.42 10.74 56.15
N ALA A 332 -6.18 10.27 56.35
CA ALA A 332 -5.82 9.36 57.43
C ALA A 332 -5.68 10.07 58.80
N GLU A 333 -5.29 11.33 58.82
CA GLU A 333 -4.96 12.09 60.05
C GLU A 333 -6.15 12.85 60.67
N SER A 334 -7.31 12.93 60.00
CA SER A 334 -8.38 13.88 60.34
C SER A 334 -9.60 13.29 61.07
N GLY A 335 -10.02 13.92 62.17
CA GLY A 335 -11.16 13.50 63.00
C GLY A 335 -12.51 14.21 62.77
N LYS A 336 -12.54 15.43 62.23
CA LYS A 336 -13.79 16.23 62.04
C LYS A 336 -14.27 16.41 60.58
N ASP A 337 -13.40 16.25 59.58
CA ASP A 337 -13.72 16.40 58.14
C ASP A 337 -13.46 15.13 57.30
N ARG A 338 -13.57 13.96 57.94
CA ARG A 338 -13.11 12.67 57.38
C ARG A 338 -13.77 12.30 56.05
N GLU A 339 -15.05 12.58 55.86
CA GLU A 339 -15.76 12.22 54.62
C GLU A 339 -15.34 13.10 53.42
N LYS A 340 -15.20 14.42 53.62
CA LYS A 340 -14.74 15.35 52.58
C LYS A 340 -13.31 15.03 52.15
N LEU A 341 -12.42 14.78 53.10
CA LEU A 341 -11.02 14.43 52.81
C LEU A 341 -10.89 13.05 52.17
N ARG A 342 -11.77 12.09 52.52
CA ARG A 342 -11.83 10.79 51.84
C ARG A 342 -12.26 10.93 50.39
N LYS A 343 -13.29 11.73 50.09
CA LYS A 343 -13.71 12.04 48.72
C LYS A 343 -12.58 12.69 47.91
N GLN A 344 -11.84 13.64 48.49
CA GLN A 344 -10.68 14.25 47.83
C GLN A 344 -9.55 13.25 47.56
N ALA A 345 -9.34 12.26 48.44
CA ALA A 345 -8.37 11.20 48.21
C ALA A 345 -8.82 10.22 47.11
N GLU A 346 -10.12 9.89 47.06
CA GLU A 346 -10.74 9.08 45.99
C GLU A 346 -10.66 9.82 44.64
N GLU A 347 -10.99 11.11 44.59
CA GLU A 347 -10.88 11.95 43.38
C GLU A 347 -9.43 12.03 42.87
N ALA A 348 -8.45 12.18 43.78
CA ALA A 348 -7.04 12.21 43.41
C ALA A 348 -6.52 10.84 42.93
N GLU A 349 -7.07 9.73 43.43
CA GLU A 349 -6.78 8.39 42.92
C GLU A 349 -7.35 8.21 41.50
N ASN A 350 -8.63 8.51 41.31
CA ASN A 350 -9.30 8.39 40.02
C ASN A 350 -8.61 9.24 38.94
N LEU A 351 -8.24 10.48 39.27
CA LEU A 351 -7.51 11.36 38.37
C LEU A 351 -6.14 10.77 37.96
N MET A 352 -5.43 10.16 38.90
CA MET A 352 -4.16 9.49 38.62
C MET A 352 -4.36 8.26 37.73
N GLU A 353 -5.38 7.45 37.99
CA GLU A 353 -5.71 6.27 37.19
C GLU A 353 -6.10 6.65 35.75
N GLU A 354 -6.98 7.63 35.57
CA GLU A 354 -7.36 8.14 34.26
C GLU A 354 -6.16 8.69 33.49
N TYR A 355 -5.27 9.43 34.19
CA TYR A 355 -4.06 9.97 33.59
C TYR A 355 -3.08 8.87 33.14
N VAL A 356 -2.87 7.84 33.97
CA VAL A 356 -2.02 6.69 33.61
C VAL A 356 -2.61 5.91 32.45
N LEU A 357 -3.94 5.74 32.41
CA LEU A 357 -4.63 5.12 31.29
C LEU A 357 -4.48 5.92 29.99
N PHE A 358 -4.36 7.24 30.06
CA PHE A 358 -4.19 8.09 28.89
C PHE A 358 -2.90 7.82 28.12
N TYR A 359 -1.84 7.28 28.77
CA TYR A 359 -0.61 6.92 28.07
C TYR A 359 -0.84 5.96 26.90
N ARG A 360 -1.84 5.07 26.97
CA ARG A 360 -2.12 4.12 25.87
C ARG A 360 -2.44 4.80 24.54
N TRP A 361 -2.90 6.05 24.58
CA TRP A 361 -3.17 6.87 23.40
C TRP A 361 -1.94 7.63 22.90
N VAL A 362 -0.91 7.75 23.76
CA VAL A 362 0.32 8.50 23.48
C VAL A 362 1.49 7.57 23.21
N THR A 363 1.52 6.35 23.74
CA THR A 363 2.55 5.36 23.46
C THR A 363 2.16 3.98 24.02
N GLN A 364 2.54 2.91 23.31
CA GLN A 364 2.38 1.54 23.82
C GLN A 364 3.58 1.11 24.68
N GLN A 365 4.80 1.49 24.29
CA GLN A 365 6.04 0.99 24.86
C GLN A 365 7.00 2.10 25.31
N GLY A 366 6.65 3.38 25.13
CA GLY A 366 7.52 4.51 25.39
C GLY A 366 7.93 4.67 26.86
N LEU A 367 7.21 4.06 27.81
CA LEU A 367 7.57 4.15 29.23
C LEU A 367 8.63 3.13 29.69
N ARG A 368 9.22 2.37 28.75
CA ARG A 368 10.22 1.34 29.02
C ARG A 368 11.63 1.93 28.96
N PHE A 369 12.25 2.16 30.11
CA PHE A 369 13.57 2.81 30.19
C PHE A 369 14.66 1.90 30.82
N PRO A 370 15.93 2.03 30.39
CA PRO A 370 17.05 1.35 31.02
C PRO A 370 17.32 1.86 32.45
N PRO A 371 18.01 1.08 33.30
CA PRO A 371 18.54 -0.26 33.06
C PRO A 371 17.50 -1.38 33.28
N ARG A 372 16.29 -1.02 33.74
CA ARG A 372 15.27 -2.00 34.14
C ARG A 372 14.66 -2.72 32.94
N GLU A 373 14.47 -2.02 31.83
CA GLU A 373 13.88 -2.58 30.62
C GLU A 373 14.66 -2.17 29.37
N ASP A 374 14.82 -3.11 28.44
CA ASP A 374 15.31 -2.84 27.08
C ASP A 374 14.13 -2.59 26.15
N ILE A 375 13.94 -1.33 25.75
CA ILE A 375 12.84 -0.92 24.86
C ILE A 375 12.95 -1.51 23.45
N THR A 376 14.15 -1.93 23.03
CA THR A 376 14.37 -2.55 21.72
C THR A 376 14.10 -4.05 21.74
N ALA A 377 14.01 -4.64 22.93
CA ALA A 377 13.62 -6.03 23.10
C ALA A 377 12.10 -6.23 23.00
N ARG A 378 11.71 -7.37 22.43
CA ARG A 378 10.33 -7.87 22.39
C ARG A 378 9.76 -7.90 23.81
N THR A 379 8.49 -7.49 23.95
CA THR A 379 7.80 -7.46 25.24
C THR A 379 6.55 -8.32 25.22
N ASN A 380 6.29 -8.99 26.35
CA ASN A 380 5.06 -9.73 26.57
C ASN A 380 4.15 -8.86 27.43
N VAL A 381 3.06 -8.36 26.83
CA VAL A 381 2.04 -7.64 27.58
C VAL A 381 1.36 -8.63 28.51
N ARG A 382 1.43 -8.36 29.82
CA ARG A 382 0.96 -9.28 30.86
C ARG A 382 -0.55 -9.51 30.77
N LYS A 383 -0.98 -10.74 31.11
CA LYS A 383 -2.41 -11.10 31.27
C LYS A 383 -3.06 -10.17 32.29
N ARG A 384 -4.23 -9.62 31.93
CA ARG A 384 -5.12 -8.89 32.85
C ARG A 384 -6.48 -9.56 32.85
N GLU A 385 -7.34 -9.23 33.81
CA GLU A 385 -8.71 -9.74 33.82
C GLU A 385 -9.43 -9.35 32.52
N GLY A 386 -9.97 -10.34 31.79
CA GLY A 386 -10.59 -10.15 30.48
C GLY A 386 -9.64 -9.91 29.30
N ILE A 387 -8.32 -9.74 29.51
CA ILE A 387 -7.35 -9.41 28.45
C ILE A 387 -6.26 -10.49 28.35
N ASN A 388 -6.18 -11.11 27.16
CA ASN A 388 -5.19 -12.14 26.87
C ASN A 388 -3.77 -11.55 26.74
N PRO A 389 -2.71 -12.27 27.13
CA PRO A 389 -1.35 -11.80 26.91
C PRO A 389 -0.97 -11.85 25.42
N ILE A 390 -0.26 -10.83 24.95
CA ILE A 390 0.31 -10.77 23.60
C ILE A 390 1.80 -10.48 23.64
N SER A 391 2.52 -10.87 22.61
CA SER A 391 3.94 -10.54 22.42
C SER A 391 4.10 -9.56 21.27
N VAL A 392 4.61 -8.36 21.56
CA VAL A 392 4.82 -7.29 20.57
C VAL A 392 6.31 -7.01 20.39
N PRO A 393 6.74 -6.65 19.17
CA PRO A 393 8.15 -6.35 18.89
C PRO A 393 8.59 -5.10 19.67
N GLY A 394 9.87 -5.05 20.05
CA GLY A 394 10.45 -3.83 20.63
C GLY A 394 10.64 -2.72 19.60
N LEU A 395 10.94 -1.51 20.06
CA LEU A 395 11.18 -0.37 19.18
C LEU A 395 12.50 -0.52 18.40
N ALA A 396 12.58 0.13 17.25
CA ALA A 396 13.73 0.04 16.35
C ALA A 396 15.06 0.51 16.98
N TYR A 397 14.99 1.45 17.91
CA TYR A 397 16.11 2.08 18.62
C TYR A 397 15.61 2.71 19.94
N PRO A 398 16.50 3.04 20.89
CA PRO A 398 16.10 3.74 22.12
C PRO A 398 15.75 5.20 21.84
N TYR A 399 14.46 5.44 21.58
CA TYR A 399 13.94 6.73 21.08
C TYR A 399 14.13 7.93 22.04
N PHE A 400 14.44 7.68 23.31
CA PHE A 400 14.61 8.74 24.31
C PHE A 400 15.92 9.52 24.17
N ASN A 401 16.92 9.00 23.44
CA ASN A 401 18.21 9.68 23.27
C ASN A 401 18.63 9.89 21.81
N GLN A 402 17.90 9.31 20.86
CA GLN A 402 18.18 9.44 19.44
C GLN A 402 16.89 9.36 18.63
N ALA A 403 16.93 9.88 17.40
CA ALA A 403 15.87 9.76 16.42
C ALA A 403 16.46 9.41 15.05
N LEU A 404 15.70 8.61 14.30
CA LEU A 404 15.93 8.36 12.88
C LEU A 404 14.81 9.03 12.08
N ALA A 405 15.09 9.42 10.83
CA ALA A 405 14.07 9.89 9.88
C ALA A 405 14.40 9.41 8.47
N ASP A 406 13.37 9.18 7.65
CA ASP A 406 13.51 8.73 6.26
C ASP A 406 12.32 9.12 5.37
N MET A 407 12.49 8.94 4.06
CA MET A 407 11.47 9.20 3.05
C MET A 407 10.31 8.20 3.11
N ASP A 408 10.58 6.93 3.43
CA ASP A 408 9.56 5.86 3.44
C ASP A 408 8.46 6.14 4.47
N ASN A 409 8.84 6.36 5.73
CA ASN A 409 7.90 6.66 6.81
C ASN A 409 7.22 8.01 6.62
N THR A 410 7.93 8.98 6.02
CA THR A 410 7.35 10.28 5.66
C THR A 410 6.25 10.10 4.62
N PHE A 411 6.47 9.27 3.61
CA PHE A 411 5.46 8.95 2.61
C PHE A 411 4.23 8.27 3.23
N TYR A 412 4.41 7.25 4.08
CA TYR A 412 3.27 6.58 4.73
C TYR A 412 2.50 7.52 5.66
N ALA A 413 3.20 8.33 6.47
CA ALA A 413 2.55 9.33 7.32
C ALA A 413 1.76 10.35 6.49
N MET A 414 2.34 10.85 5.39
CA MET A 414 1.68 11.80 4.50
C MET A 414 0.50 11.20 3.72
N PHE A 415 0.59 9.93 3.34
CA PHE A 415 -0.53 9.19 2.77
C PHE A 415 -1.70 9.16 3.76
N ALA A 416 -1.44 8.78 5.02
CA ALA A 416 -2.46 8.70 6.05
C ALA A 416 -3.05 10.06 6.44
N ILE A 417 -2.23 11.12 6.52
CA ILE A 417 -2.69 12.50 6.75
C ILE A 417 -3.59 12.97 5.60
N ARG A 418 -3.23 12.66 4.35
CA ARG A 418 -4.09 12.93 3.18
C ARG A 418 -5.40 12.15 3.25
N GLU A 419 -5.37 10.87 3.62
CA GLU A 419 -6.59 10.08 3.81
C GLU A 419 -7.49 10.67 4.88
N ALA A 420 -6.93 11.15 6.00
CA ALA A 420 -7.68 11.83 7.04
C ALA A 420 -8.32 13.13 6.52
N ALA A 421 -7.60 13.93 5.72
CA ALA A 421 -8.14 15.16 5.17
C ALA A 421 -9.27 14.91 4.15
N ASP A 422 -9.08 13.97 3.23
CA ASP A 422 -10.06 13.65 2.18
C ASP A 422 -11.40 13.16 2.76
N HIS A 423 -11.38 12.52 3.93
CA HIS A 423 -12.58 12.07 4.64
C HIS A 423 -13.06 13.06 5.73
N GLY A 424 -12.44 14.23 5.85
CA GLY A 424 -12.87 15.27 6.80
C GLY A 424 -12.52 14.98 8.27
N TYR A 425 -11.52 14.13 8.52
CA TYR A 425 -11.08 13.70 9.85
C TYR A 425 -9.70 14.21 10.25
N LEU A 426 -9.04 15.03 9.42
CA LEU A 426 -7.79 15.66 9.81
C LEU A 426 -8.04 16.64 10.97
N LEU A 427 -7.37 16.40 12.10
CA LEU A 427 -7.44 17.29 13.24
C LEU A 427 -6.73 18.60 12.93
N LYS A 428 -7.26 19.71 13.44
CA LYS A 428 -6.53 20.99 13.39
C LYS A 428 -5.32 20.97 14.31
N ASP A 429 -5.53 20.46 15.53
CA ASP A 429 -4.58 20.41 16.62
C ASP A 429 -4.46 18.97 17.13
N SER A 430 -3.25 18.52 17.45
CA SER A 430 -3.03 17.25 18.13
C SER A 430 -3.69 17.23 19.52
N LEU A 431 -4.17 16.09 19.95
CA LEU A 431 -4.82 15.89 21.24
C LEU A 431 -3.83 15.92 22.41
N ARG A 432 -4.29 16.43 23.56
CA ARG A 432 -3.50 16.56 24.79
C ARG A 432 -4.35 16.18 26.00
N TRP A 433 -3.71 15.68 27.06
CA TRP A 433 -4.34 15.63 28.37
C TRP A 433 -4.60 17.04 28.89
N MET A 434 -5.79 17.29 29.42
CA MET A 434 -6.17 18.58 29.98
C MET A 434 -5.96 18.58 31.50
N MET A 435 -5.09 19.48 31.97
CA MET A 435 -4.85 19.72 33.38
C MET A 435 -6.00 20.53 34.02
N SER A 436 -5.92 20.73 35.33
CA SER A 436 -6.83 21.63 36.05
C SER A 436 -6.86 23.03 35.39
N ARG A 437 -8.05 23.63 35.32
CA ARG A 437 -8.34 24.89 34.57
C ARG A 437 -8.29 24.77 33.03
N ASN A 438 -8.46 23.56 32.49
CA ASN A 438 -8.59 23.31 31.05
C ASN A 438 -7.35 23.79 30.25
N ARG A 439 -6.16 23.57 30.80
CA ARG A 439 -4.88 23.83 30.11
C ARG A 439 -4.25 22.52 29.65
N PRO A 440 -3.76 22.40 28.41
CA PRO A 440 -3.14 21.17 27.96
C PRO A 440 -1.79 20.95 28.66
N VAL A 441 -1.44 19.69 28.95
CA VAL A 441 -0.19 19.30 29.63
C VAL A 441 1.07 19.78 28.88
N ALA A 442 0.98 19.88 27.55
CA ALA A 442 1.96 20.51 26.68
C ALA A 442 1.23 21.18 25.50
N PRO A 443 1.81 22.18 24.83
CA PRO A 443 1.21 22.77 23.64
C PRO A 443 0.86 21.71 22.59
N PRO A 444 -0.33 21.79 21.96
CA PRO A 444 -0.65 20.94 20.82
C PRO A 444 0.17 21.36 19.60
N GLU A 445 0.44 20.38 18.73
CA GLU A 445 0.98 20.61 17.39
C GLU A 445 -0.15 20.85 16.39
N GLU A 446 0.06 21.77 15.46
CA GLU A 446 -0.90 22.12 14.43
C GLU A 446 -0.64 21.37 13.13
N SER A 447 -1.70 20.85 12.51
CA SER A 447 -1.59 20.16 11.22
C SER A 447 -0.99 21.05 10.12
N ASP A 448 -1.34 22.32 10.08
CA ASP A 448 -0.75 23.26 9.09
C ASP A 448 0.75 23.43 9.29
N ALA A 449 1.22 23.41 10.54
CA ALA A 449 2.64 23.57 10.87
C ALA A 449 3.46 22.34 10.45
N ILE A 450 2.95 21.13 10.67
CA ILE A 450 3.67 19.91 10.24
C ILE A 450 3.74 19.81 8.72
N LEU A 451 2.70 20.24 8.00
CA LEU A 451 2.63 20.22 6.54
C LEU A 451 3.60 21.22 5.93
N ALA A 452 3.66 22.44 6.47
CA ALA A 452 4.63 23.45 6.05
C ALA A 452 6.07 23.00 6.32
N ARG A 453 6.32 22.44 7.51
CA ARG A 453 7.65 21.95 7.91
C ARG A 453 8.14 20.82 7.01
N MET A 454 7.27 19.86 6.68
CA MET A 454 7.59 18.77 5.76
C MET A 454 7.89 19.29 4.35
N ALA A 455 7.03 20.16 3.80
CA ALA A 455 7.23 20.71 2.46
C ALA A 455 8.53 21.54 2.35
N ALA A 456 8.85 22.33 3.37
CA ALA A 456 10.12 23.05 3.46
C ALA A 456 11.32 22.10 3.57
N ALA A 457 11.19 21.00 4.31
CA ALA A 457 12.24 19.98 4.43
C ALA A 457 12.49 19.26 3.10
N LEU A 458 11.43 18.91 2.36
CA LEU A 458 11.53 18.35 1.02
C LEU A 458 12.19 19.32 0.04
N GLN A 459 11.81 20.59 0.04
CA GLN A 459 12.46 21.61 -0.79
C GLN A 459 13.96 21.68 -0.48
N ALA A 460 14.33 21.74 0.80
CA ALA A 460 15.73 21.86 1.21
C ALA A 460 16.59 20.63 0.83
N ARG A 461 15.95 19.47 0.62
CA ARG A 461 16.62 18.21 0.28
C ARG A 461 16.51 17.80 -1.19
N GLN A 462 15.74 18.52 -1.99
CA GLN A 462 15.62 18.22 -3.41
C GLN A 462 16.97 18.47 -4.11
N LYS A 463 17.39 17.49 -4.92
CA LYS A 463 18.58 17.64 -5.77
C LYS A 463 18.27 18.55 -6.97
N PRO A 464 19.29 19.14 -7.63
CA PRO A 464 19.07 20.04 -8.77
C PRO A 464 18.26 19.42 -9.94
N ASN A 465 18.29 18.11 -10.09
CA ASN A 465 17.52 17.37 -11.10
C ASN A 465 16.09 17.01 -10.65
N GLY A 466 15.62 17.54 -9.52
CA GLY A 466 14.27 17.28 -8.99
C GLY A 466 14.12 16.00 -8.17
N GLN A 467 15.18 15.19 -8.05
CA GLN A 467 15.15 13.92 -7.32
C GLN A 467 15.34 14.09 -5.80
N TRP A 468 14.97 13.05 -5.05
CA TRP A 468 15.28 12.93 -3.63
C TRP A 468 16.04 11.65 -3.34
N ASP A 469 16.98 11.75 -2.41
CA ASP A 469 17.49 10.56 -1.73
C ASP A 469 16.49 10.06 -0.68
N GLU A 470 16.77 8.92 -0.09
CA GLU A 470 15.97 8.33 0.99
C GLU A 470 15.89 9.17 2.26
N CYS A 471 16.62 10.28 2.33
CA CYS A 471 16.55 11.20 3.44
C CYS A 471 16.95 10.57 4.79
N ASN A 472 17.68 9.45 4.79
CA ASN A 472 18.10 8.74 6.00
C ASN A 472 18.91 9.66 6.92
N THR A 473 18.43 9.85 8.14
CA THR A 473 19.08 10.68 9.16
C THR A 473 19.14 9.95 10.49
N HIS A 474 20.17 10.27 11.26
CA HIS A 474 20.33 9.85 12.65
C HIS A 474 20.80 11.07 13.45
N GLN A 475 20.10 11.39 14.53
CA GLN A 475 20.39 12.56 15.34
C GLN A 475 20.15 12.27 16.83
N PRO A 476 20.86 12.97 17.74
CA PRO A 476 20.58 12.90 19.18
C PRO A 476 19.24 13.56 19.52
N ILE A 477 18.63 13.10 20.61
CA ILE A 477 17.46 13.70 21.25
C ILE A 477 17.81 14.01 22.69
N THR A 478 17.57 15.24 23.13
CA THR A 478 17.96 15.72 24.47
C THR A 478 16.76 15.98 25.38
N ALA A 479 15.53 15.82 24.89
CA ALA A 479 14.30 16.13 25.63
C ALA A 479 14.15 15.33 26.95
N PHE A 480 14.79 14.16 27.05
CA PHE A 480 14.76 13.29 28.22
C PHE A 480 15.89 13.55 29.23
N GLN A 481 16.83 14.46 28.95
CA GLN A 481 17.99 14.74 29.82
C GLN A 481 17.58 15.13 31.25
N ALA A 482 16.52 15.93 31.38
CA ALA A 482 16.01 16.37 32.69
C ALA A 482 15.50 15.21 33.57
N LEU A 483 15.20 14.06 32.97
CA LEU A 483 14.79 12.83 33.68
C LEU A 483 15.99 11.95 34.08
N GLY A 484 17.21 12.37 33.79
CA GLY A 484 18.44 11.61 34.10
C GLY A 484 18.68 10.40 33.20
N LEU A 485 18.04 10.36 32.02
CA LEU A 485 18.26 9.30 31.03
C LEU A 485 19.56 9.55 30.23
N PRO A 486 20.25 8.49 29.78
CA PRO A 486 21.55 8.60 29.14
C PRO A 486 21.47 9.20 27.73
N ASP A 487 22.29 10.21 27.49
CA ASP A 487 22.45 10.82 26.17
C ASP A 487 23.08 9.89 25.13
N LEU A 488 22.83 10.18 23.86
CA LEU A 488 23.59 9.58 22.77
C LEU A 488 25.00 10.19 22.74
N MET A 489 26.00 9.37 22.98
CA MET A 489 27.41 9.79 22.91
C MET A 489 27.74 10.24 21.47
N PRO A 490 28.53 11.31 21.27
CA PRO A 490 28.88 11.79 19.92
C PRO A 490 29.51 10.71 19.03
N GLN A 491 30.29 9.79 19.60
CA GLN A 491 30.93 8.68 18.87
C GLN A 491 29.95 7.57 18.48
N ALA A 492 28.76 7.54 19.08
CA ALA A 492 27.68 6.62 18.73
C ALA A 492 26.75 7.20 17.65
N MET A 493 26.90 8.48 17.29
CA MET A 493 26.18 9.08 16.18
C MET A 493 26.73 8.53 14.86
N LEU A 494 25.83 7.94 14.06
CA LEU A 494 26.17 7.27 12.81
C LEU A 494 25.77 8.12 11.61
N GLN A 495 26.65 8.21 10.61
CA GLN A 495 26.29 8.76 9.31
C GLN A 495 25.61 7.67 8.47
N LEU A 496 24.31 7.84 8.23
CA LEU A 496 23.54 6.90 7.44
C LEU A 496 23.70 7.20 5.94
N GLN A 497 23.77 6.16 5.12
CA GLN A 497 23.73 6.34 3.67
C GLN A 497 22.30 6.69 3.24
N ALA A 498 22.15 7.66 2.35
CA ALA A 498 20.87 8.02 1.73
C ALA A 498 21.06 8.05 0.19
N PRO A 499 20.90 6.92 -0.49
CA PRO A 499 20.96 6.88 -1.95
C PRO A 499 19.74 7.54 -2.59
N VAL A 500 19.94 8.04 -3.81
CA VAL A 500 18.85 8.42 -4.71
C VAL A 500 18.34 7.18 -5.41
N THR A 501 17.05 6.88 -5.26
CA THR A 501 16.36 5.79 -5.94
C THR A 501 15.15 6.34 -6.69
N HIS A 502 14.61 5.55 -7.62
CA HIS A 502 13.33 5.90 -8.24
C HIS A 502 12.22 5.96 -7.18
N LEU A 503 12.19 5.00 -6.24
CA LEU A 503 11.24 4.98 -5.13
C LEU A 503 11.29 6.24 -4.26
N SER A 504 12.48 6.63 -3.77
CA SER A 504 12.62 7.82 -2.91
C SER A 504 12.19 9.10 -3.61
N THR A 505 12.44 9.19 -4.93
CA THR A 505 12.00 10.32 -5.74
C THR A 505 10.49 10.39 -5.86
N VAL A 506 9.83 9.28 -6.19
CA VAL A 506 8.35 9.27 -6.34
C VAL A 506 7.64 9.46 -5.00
N GLN A 507 8.18 8.92 -3.90
CA GLN A 507 7.68 9.13 -2.54
C GLN A 507 7.82 10.59 -2.09
N GLY A 508 8.93 11.24 -2.40
CA GLY A 508 9.14 12.67 -2.13
C GLY A 508 8.12 13.54 -2.85
N TYR A 509 7.90 13.27 -4.14
CA TYR A 509 6.89 13.99 -4.91
C TYR A 509 5.47 13.72 -4.40
N ALA A 510 5.12 12.45 -4.14
CA ALA A 510 3.82 12.08 -3.62
C ALA A 510 3.54 12.73 -2.25
N SER A 511 4.53 12.81 -1.37
CA SER A 511 4.42 13.51 -0.08
C SER A 511 4.11 15.00 -0.27
N LEU A 512 4.77 15.66 -1.22
CA LEU A 512 4.53 17.07 -1.53
C LEU A 512 3.13 17.31 -2.11
N LEU A 513 2.67 16.43 -3.02
CA LEU A 513 1.31 16.48 -3.56
C LEU A 513 0.25 16.20 -2.49
N ASN A 514 0.48 15.23 -1.61
CA ASN A 514 -0.40 14.92 -0.49
C ASN A 514 -0.56 16.14 0.42
N ALA A 515 0.52 16.85 0.73
CA ALA A 515 0.42 18.12 1.46
C ALA A 515 -0.41 19.16 0.69
N GLY A 516 -0.21 19.28 -0.63
CA GLY A 516 -0.98 20.19 -1.47
C GLY A 516 -2.47 19.86 -1.54
N ARG A 517 -2.85 18.58 -1.53
CA ARG A 517 -4.24 18.14 -1.44
C ARG A 517 -4.89 18.55 -0.12
N VAL A 518 -4.13 18.52 0.97
CA VAL A 518 -4.60 18.92 2.30
C VAL A 518 -4.73 20.45 2.42
N VAL A 519 -3.68 21.22 2.11
CA VAL A 519 -3.67 22.68 2.32
C VAL A 519 -4.29 23.49 1.18
N GLY A 520 -4.57 22.83 0.06
CA GLY A 520 -5.00 23.43 -1.19
C GLY A 520 -3.83 23.62 -2.17
N MET A 521 -4.01 23.08 -3.38
CA MET A 521 -2.95 23.05 -4.39
C MET A 521 -2.49 24.44 -4.82
N ALA A 522 -3.38 25.44 -4.85
CA ALA A 522 -3.00 26.82 -5.17
C ALA A 522 -1.98 27.38 -4.15
N LYS A 523 -2.14 27.09 -2.85
CA LYS A 523 -1.18 27.49 -1.81
C LYS A 523 0.16 26.79 -1.99
N LEU A 524 0.12 25.47 -2.20
CA LEU A 524 1.33 24.68 -2.45
C LEU A 524 2.08 25.22 -3.67
N MET A 525 1.40 25.42 -4.79
CA MET A 525 2.02 25.89 -6.04
C MET A 525 2.57 27.30 -5.92
N GLY A 526 1.90 28.19 -5.17
CA GLY A 526 2.39 29.54 -4.92
C GLY A 526 3.74 29.59 -4.20
N ARG A 527 4.03 28.61 -3.33
CA ARG A 527 5.27 28.58 -2.53
C ARG A 527 6.32 27.57 -3.01
N PHE A 528 5.87 26.43 -3.50
CA PHE A 528 6.69 25.27 -3.86
C PHE A 528 6.47 24.81 -5.31
N GLY A 529 5.85 25.63 -6.16
CA GLY A 529 5.52 25.25 -7.54
C GLY A 529 6.74 24.82 -8.37
N THR A 530 7.87 25.51 -8.25
CA THR A 530 9.12 25.15 -8.94
C THR A 530 9.66 23.79 -8.51
N VAL A 531 9.68 23.54 -7.20
CA VAL A 531 10.08 22.26 -6.58
C VAL A 531 9.18 21.14 -7.08
N ALA A 532 7.86 21.37 -7.04
CA ALA A 532 6.87 20.39 -7.42
C ALA A 532 6.90 20.08 -8.93
N SER A 533 7.14 21.06 -9.80
CA SER A 533 7.28 20.82 -11.24
C SER A 533 8.57 20.08 -11.60
N ALA A 534 9.70 20.40 -10.95
CA ALA A 534 10.94 19.62 -11.13
C ALA A 534 10.75 18.16 -10.67
N ALA A 535 10.06 17.96 -9.55
CA ALA A 535 9.73 16.65 -9.02
C ALA A 535 8.79 15.85 -9.92
N ALA A 536 7.79 16.49 -10.53
CA ALA A 536 6.89 15.86 -11.48
C ALA A 536 7.65 15.28 -12.68
N ASN A 537 8.63 16.04 -13.21
CA ASN A 537 9.49 15.55 -14.29
C ASN A 537 10.36 14.36 -13.85
N ALA A 538 10.96 14.44 -12.66
CA ALA A 538 11.78 13.36 -12.09
C ALA A 538 10.96 12.08 -11.80
N GLN A 539 9.69 12.22 -11.39
CA GLN A 539 8.75 11.11 -11.22
C GLN A 539 8.46 10.43 -12.56
N GLN A 540 8.18 11.21 -13.60
CA GLN A 540 7.89 10.71 -14.94
C GLN A 540 9.11 10.01 -15.56
N GLU A 541 10.31 10.56 -15.37
CA GLU A 541 11.56 9.93 -15.77
C GLU A 541 11.80 8.62 -15.03
N SER A 542 11.54 8.59 -13.72
CA SER A 542 11.64 7.37 -12.91
C SER A 542 10.68 6.28 -13.39
N ALA A 543 9.45 6.64 -13.75
CA ALA A 543 8.48 5.71 -14.35
C ALA A 543 8.96 5.17 -15.71
N ARG A 544 9.50 6.03 -16.58
CA ARG A 544 10.06 5.61 -17.89
C ARG A 544 11.27 4.68 -17.71
N SER A 545 12.21 5.06 -16.86
CA SER A 545 13.40 4.27 -16.53
C SER A 545 13.05 2.88 -15.99
N TYR A 546 12.05 2.79 -15.10
CA TYR A 546 11.54 1.50 -14.63
C TYR A 546 10.92 0.66 -15.76
N LEU A 547 10.14 1.28 -16.65
CA LEU A 547 9.59 0.61 -17.84
C LEU A 547 10.69 0.12 -18.79
N ASP A 548 11.82 0.83 -18.85
CA ASP A 548 13.02 0.47 -19.63
C ASP A 548 13.89 -0.61 -18.93
N GLY A 549 13.46 -1.09 -17.76
CA GLY A 549 14.05 -2.25 -17.08
C GLY A 549 14.95 -1.92 -15.89
N GLN A 550 15.09 -0.65 -15.51
CA GLN A 550 15.81 -0.27 -14.30
C GLN A 550 15.03 -0.67 -13.04
N ALA A 551 15.77 -0.98 -11.98
CA ALA A 551 15.19 -1.27 -10.67
C ALA A 551 14.65 0.00 -10.03
N ALA A 552 13.46 -0.07 -9.41
CA ALA A 552 12.89 1.06 -8.68
C ALA A 552 13.57 1.31 -7.32
N GLY A 553 14.11 0.25 -6.68
CA GLY A 553 14.46 0.20 -5.24
C GLY A 553 13.21 0.20 -4.34
N ARG A 554 13.24 0.08 -3.01
CA ARG A 554 13.85 -0.96 -2.14
C ARG A 554 12.75 -1.90 -1.61
N MET A 555 12.59 -2.13 -0.30
CA MET A 555 11.95 -3.29 0.38
C MET A 555 10.84 -4.06 -0.38
N PHE A 556 9.82 -3.38 -0.91
CA PHE A 556 8.67 -4.02 -1.57
C PHE A 556 8.70 -3.88 -3.08
N GLU A 557 9.87 -3.60 -3.67
CA GLU A 557 10.02 -3.38 -5.10
C GLU A 557 9.37 -4.52 -5.91
N PRO A 558 8.59 -4.20 -6.95
CA PRO A 558 8.24 -2.85 -7.43
C PRO A 558 6.94 -2.26 -6.84
N TYR A 559 6.34 -2.89 -5.83
CA TYR A 559 4.96 -2.62 -5.41
C TYR A 559 4.78 -1.35 -4.57
N ASP A 560 5.76 -1.01 -3.73
CA ASP A 560 5.85 0.29 -3.05
C ASP A 560 6.05 1.45 -4.04
N PHE A 561 6.81 1.20 -5.11
CA PHE A 561 6.97 2.15 -6.22
C PHE A 561 5.64 2.39 -6.96
N PHE A 562 4.89 1.34 -7.28
CA PHE A 562 3.54 1.49 -7.84
C PHE A 562 2.61 2.24 -6.89
N LEU A 563 2.62 1.92 -5.60
CA LEU A 563 1.82 2.63 -4.59
C LEU A 563 2.15 4.14 -4.57
N ALA A 564 3.42 4.52 -4.61
CA ALA A 564 3.83 5.92 -4.63
C ALA A 564 3.50 6.64 -5.96
N LEU A 565 3.14 5.90 -7.01
CA LEU A 565 2.70 6.42 -8.31
C LEU A 565 1.17 6.54 -8.42
N THR A 566 0.40 6.33 -7.35
CA THR A 566 -1.04 6.66 -7.35
C THR A 566 -1.23 8.14 -7.71
N GLY A 567 -2.11 8.42 -8.65
CA GLY A 567 -2.36 9.74 -9.21
C GLY A 567 -1.42 10.14 -10.35
N LEU A 568 -0.47 9.29 -10.79
CA LEU A 568 0.49 9.60 -11.86
C LEU A 568 -0.20 10.05 -13.16
N HIS A 569 -1.38 9.51 -13.47
CA HIS A 569 -2.12 9.85 -14.68
C HIS A 569 -2.65 11.30 -14.66
N ARG A 570 -2.72 11.94 -13.49
CA ARG A 570 -3.29 13.28 -13.30
C ARG A 570 -2.23 14.38 -13.45
N HIS A 571 -2.66 15.51 -13.98
CA HIS A 571 -1.88 16.72 -14.04
C HIS A 571 -1.70 17.31 -12.64
N GLN A 572 -0.55 17.94 -12.42
CA GLN A 572 -0.13 18.44 -11.12
C GLN A 572 -1.20 19.36 -10.49
N GLY A 573 -1.78 18.90 -9.38
CA GLY A 573 -2.76 19.67 -8.62
C GLY A 573 -4.16 19.78 -9.22
N SER A 574 -4.52 18.92 -10.18
CA SER A 574 -5.85 18.89 -10.79
C SER A 574 -6.33 17.47 -11.04
N GLU A 575 -7.64 17.30 -11.29
CA GLU A 575 -8.22 16.03 -11.75
C GLU A 575 -8.16 15.84 -13.28
N ALA A 576 -7.47 16.75 -13.99
CA ALA A 576 -7.22 16.60 -15.41
C ALA A 576 -6.20 15.48 -15.64
N GLU A 577 -6.47 14.54 -16.53
CA GLU A 577 -5.49 13.54 -16.95
C GLU A 577 -4.49 14.16 -17.93
N SER A 578 -3.21 13.88 -17.71
CA SER A 578 -2.13 14.31 -18.60
C SER A 578 -1.14 13.21 -18.94
N ARG A 579 -1.01 12.18 -18.08
CA ARG A 579 -0.04 11.09 -18.24
C ARG A 579 -0.68 9.71 -18.22
N ARG A 580 -1.87 9.59 -18.81
CA ARG A 580 -2.57 8.30 -18.96
C ARG A 580 -1.70 7.29 -19.71
N ASP A 581 -0.87 7.75 -20.64
CA ASP A 581 0.13 6.95 -21.35
C ASP A 581 1.04 6.14 -20.41
N LEU A 582 1.59 6.79 -19.37
CA LEU A 582 2.46 6.10 -18.42
C LEU A 582 1.67 5.13 -17.56
N TRP A 583 0.49 5.53 -17.11
CA TRP A 583 -0.35 4.66 -16.30
C TRP A 583 -0.73 3.39 -17.05
N LEU A 584 -1.11 3.48 -18.34
CA LEU A 584 -1.43 2.31 -19.17
C LEU A 584 -0.25 1.34 -19.26
N ARG A 585 0.96 1.85 -19.51
CA ARG A 585 2.18 1.02 -19.60
C ARG A 585 2.52 0.36 -18.26
N LEU A 586 2.40 1.09 -17.16
CA LEU A 586 2.64 0.59 -15.81
C LEU A 586 1.59 -0.44 -15.39
N ALA A 587 0.30 -0.18 -15.67
CA ALA A 587 -0.80 -1.09 -15.41
C ALA A 587 -0.67 -2.37 -16.25
N TYR A 588 -0.32 -2.26 -17.54
CA TYR A 588 0.02 -3.41 -18.38
C TYR A 588 1.09 -4.27 -17.72
N ARG A 589 2.23 -3.67 -17.35
CA ARG A 589 3.31 -4.42 -16.68
C ARG A 589 2.83 -5.09 -15.40
N LEU A 590 2.08 -4.38 -14.56
CA LEU A 590 1.61 -4.89 -13.28
C LEU A 590 0.63 -6.06 -13.45
N VAL A 591 -0.32 -5.97 -14.38
CA VAL A 591 -1.28 -7.06 -14.69
C VAL A 591 -0.55 -8.29 -15.24
N MET A 592 0.44 -8.09 -16.11
CA MET A 592 1.22 -9.17 -16.73
C MET A 592 2.09 -9.96 -15.74
N ILE A 593 2.47 -9.36 -14.60
CA ILE A 593 3.25 -10.03 -13.55
C ILE A 593 2.40 -10.57 -12.40
N GLN A 594 1.08 -10.44 -12.47
CA GLN A 594 0.19 -10.99 -11.44
C GLN A 594 0.10 -12.52 -11.57
N ASN A 595 0.15 -13.21 -10.44
CA ASN A 595 -0.03 -14.66 -10.38
C ASN A 595 -1.47 -15.06 -10.71
N PRO A 596 -1.72 -16.30 -11.17
CA PRO A 596 -3.07 -16.79 -11.45
C PRO A 596 -4.02 -16.75 -10.24
N ASN A 597 -3.50 -16.88 -9.02
CA ASN A 597 -4.26 -16.82 -7.77
C ASN A 597 -4.59 -15.38 -7.32
N GLY A 598 -4.40 -14.37 -8.18
CA GLY A 598 -4.68 -12.96 -7.88
C GLY A 598 -3.56 -12.23 -7.12
N THR A 599 -2.50 -12.92 -6.69
CA THR A 599 -1.44 -12.30 -5.88
C THR A 599 -0.33 -11.67 -6.72
N TRP A 600 0.45 -10.80 -6.08
CA TRP A 600 1.73 -10.33 -6.59
C TRP A 600 2.90 -10.76 -5.70
N GLY A 601 4.01 -11.17 -6.30
CA GLY A 601 5.20 -11.68 -5.59
C GLY A 601 5.24 -13.21 -5.50
N LYS A 602 6.25 -13.76 -4.83
CA LYS A 602 6.41 -15.22 -4.72
C LYS A 602 5.65 -15.75 -3.50
N GLU A 603 4.81 -16.78 -3.68
CA GLU A 603 3.88 -17.29 -2.66
C GLU A 603 4.51 -17.56 -1.27
N ASN A 604 5.75 -18.09 -1.24
CA ASN A 604 6.46 -18.43 -0.01
C ASN A 604 7.48 -17.36 0.43
N GLU A 605 7.41 -16.17 -0.13
CA GLU A 605 8.28 -15.07 0.26
C GLU A 605 7.74 -14.38 1.50
N ASN A 606 8.58 -14.32 2.53
CA ASN A 606 8.28 -13.56 3.72
C ASN A 606 9.08 -12.26 3.73
N VAL A 607 8.71 -11.31 4.58
CA VAL A 607 9.37 -10.02 4.74
C VAL A 607 9.24 -9.54 6.18
N ALA A 608 10.29 -8.91 6.71
CA ALA A 608 10.19 -8.16 7.95
C ALA A 608 10.15 -6.66 7.60
N ILE A 609 9.15 -5.94 8.13
CA ILE A 609 8.90 -4.55 7.75
C ILE A 609 9.93 -3.64 8.43
N HIS A 610 10.79 -3.03 7.62
CA HIS A 610 11.92 -2.22 8.07
C HIS A 610 12.01 -0.97 7.19
N SER A 611 12.19 0.21 7.77
CA SER A 611 12.41 1.41 6.97
C SER A 611 13.87 1.52 6.50
N SER A 612 14.10 2.35 5.48
CA SER A 612 15.44 2.65 4.97
C SER A 612 16.39 3.15 6.06
N SER A 613 15.99 4.13 6.89
CA SER A 613 16.89 4.64 7.95
C SER A 613 17.23 3.58 8.98
N TRP A 614 16.28 2.73 9.37
CA TRP A 614 16.56 1.68 10.35
C TRP A 614 17.45 0.58 9.78
N LYS A 615 17.25 0.18 8.51
CA LYS A 615 18.15 -0.75 7.82
C LYS A 615 19.58 -0.22 7.85
N GLU A 616 19.77 1.03 7.41
CA GLU A 616 21.10 1.66 7.37
C GLU A 616 21.70 1.81 8.76
N PHE A 617 20.90 2.18 9.76
CA PHE A 617 21.32 2.26 11.16
C PHE A 617 21.84 0.92 11.68
N ARG A 618 21.15 -0.20 11.38
CA ARG A 618 21.56 -1.55 11.79
C ARG A 618 22.83 -1.99 11.08
N ILE A 619 22.94 -1.76 9.78
CA ILE A 619 24.14 -2.07 8.99
C ILE A 619 25.34 -1.29 9.51
N LYS A 620 25.20 0.03 9.73
CA LYS A 620 26.29 0.88 10.25
C LYS A 620 26.67 0.53 11.69
N SER A 621 25.69 0.19 12.53
CA SER A 621 25.97 -0.30 13.88
C SER A 621 26.80 -1.60 13.85
N ALA A 622 26.44 -2.53 12.96
CA ALA A 622 27.16 -3.78 12.77
C ALA A 622 28.56 -3.56 12.18
N GLU A 623 28.71 -2.61 11.25
CA GLU A 623 30.00 -2.21 10.68
C GLU A 623 30.96 -1.72 11.78
N VAL A 624 30.50 -0.84 12.67
CA VAL A 624 31.31 -0.35 13.80
C VAL A 624 31.76 -1.49 14.72
N VAL A 625 30.87 -2.44 15.02
CA VAL A 625 31.21 -3.61 15.84
C VAL A 625 32.21 -4.51 15.12
N HIS A 626 32.01 -4.77 13.82
CA HIS A 626 32.93 -5.54 12.99
C HIS A 626 34.31 -4.91 12.96
N LEU A 627 34.42 -3.61 12.65
CA LEU A 627 35.69 -2.91 12.57
C LEU A 627 36.47 -2.97 13.90
N LYS A 628 35.79 -2.79 15.04
CA LYS A 628 36.41 -2.98 16.37
C LYS A 628 36.91 -4.40 16.60
N GLN A 629 36.21 -5.41 16.10
CA GLN A 629 36.68 -6.80 16.16
C GLN A 629 37.90 -7.02 15.24
N GLN A 630 37.92 -6.41 14.06
CA GLN A 630 39.04 -6.48 13.10
C GLN A 630 40.31 -5.77 13.62
N GLU A 631 40.17 -4.71 14.42
CA GLU A 631 41.31 -4.03 15.06
C GLU A 631 42.14 -4.97 15.93
N ASN A 632 41.50 -5.95 16.57
CA ASN A 632 42.15 -6.97 17.40
C ASN A 632 42.86 -8.07 16.59
N LEU A 633 42.74 -8.06 15.26
CA LEU A 633 43.35 -9.04 14.36
C LEU A 633 44.57 -8.45 13.62
N ALA A 634 45.52 -9.34 13.30
CA ALA A 634 46.67 -9.01 12.45
C ALA A 634 46.18 -8.52 11.06
N PRO A 635 46.87 -7.55 10.42
CA PRO A 635 46.39 -6.92 9.18
C PRO A 635 46.04 -7.88 8.05
N ASP A 636 46.80 -8.97 7.90
CA ASP A 636 46.62 -10.04 6.91
C ASP A 636 45.36 -10.89 7.15
N LYS A 637 44.81 -10.86 8.36
CA LYS A 637 43.61 -11.60 8.76
C LYS A 637 42.35 -10.74 8.76
N ARG A 638 42.46 -9.45 8.43
CA ARG A 638 41.32 -8.53 8.45
C ARG A 638 40.43 -8.76 7.24
N THR A 639 39.12 -8.78 7.44
CA THR A 639 38.13 -8.91 6.36
C THR A 639 37.28 -7.64 6.22
N PRO A 640 36.93 -7.22 4.99
CA PRO A 640 36.02 -6.11 4.78
C PRO A 640 34.61 -6.46 5.29
N PHE A 641 33.89 -5.45 5.75
CA PHE A 641 32.49 -5.61 6.14
C PHE A 641 31.62 -5.62 4.87
N ASP A 642 30.79 -6.66 4.72
CA ASP A 642 29.76 -6.74 3.68
C ASP A 642 28.39 -6.51 4.31
N GLY A 643 27.88 -5.29 4.18
CA GLY A 643 26.61 -4.87 4.76
C GLY A 643 25.40 -5.61 4.16
N ASP A 644 25.44 -5.95 2.87
CA ASP A 644 24.34 -6.65 2.20
C ASP A 644 24.28 -8.12 2.60
N ALA A 645 25.43 -8.79 2.68
CA ALA A 645 25.50 -10.15 3.18
C ALA A 645 25.12 -10.22 4.67
N TRP A 646 25.56 -9.25 5.47
CA TRP A 646 25.16 -9.14 6.87
C TRP A 646 23.65 -8.95 6.99
N TRP A 647 23.08 -8.00 6.25
CA TRP A 647 21.64 -7.76 6.24
C TRP A 647 20.86 -9.01 5.82
N LYS A 648 21.24 -9.67 4.71
CA LYS A 648 20.59 -10.92 4.28
C LYS A 648 20.66 -12.04 5.32
N ARG A 649 21.66 -12.04 6.21
CA ARG A 649 21.81 -13.04 7.26
C ARG A 649 21.07 -12.69 8.56
N TYR A 650 20.96 -11.40 8.89
CA TYR A 650 20.50 -10.94 10.20
C TYR A 650 19.22 -10.09 10.18
N ALA A 651 18.75 -9.63 9.01
CA ALA A 651 17.46 -8.96 8.86
C ALA A 651 16.28 -9.89 9.16
N TRP A 652 16.47 -11.21 8.97
CA TRP A 652 15.47 -12.24 9.24
C TRP A 652 15.56 -12.80 10.66
N GLY A 653 15.88 -11.96 11.66
CA GLY A 653 16.10 -12.40 13.04
C GLY A 653 14.98 -13.30 13.56
N ASP A 654 15.35 -14.44 14.16
CA ASP A 654 14.52 -15.49 14.80
C ASP A 654 13.11 -15.67 14.23
N GLY A 655 12.91 -16.73 13.42
CA GLY A 655 11.69 -17.39 12.87
C GLY A 655 10.26 -16.78 12.95
N TYR A 656 9.98 -15.91 13.91
CA TYR A 656 8.73 -15.23 14.23
C TYR A 656 8.67 -13.75 13.82
N SER A 657 9.60 -13.22 13.02
CA SER A 657 9.65 -11.80 12.64
C SER A 657 9.08 -11.48 11.26
N ALA A 658 8.71 -12.48 10.47
CA ALA A 658 8.39 -12.30 9.06
C ALA A 658 6.88 -12.42 8.79
N LEU A 659 6.40 -11.60 7.85
CA LEU A 659 5.04 -11.56 7.31
C LEU A 659 5.04 -12.07 5.87
N SER A 660 3.90 -12.58 5.39
CA SER A 660 3.77 -12.98 3.98
C SER A 660 3.86 -11.76 3.06
N ARG A 661 4.96 -11.66 2.31
CA ARG A 661 5.23 -10.54 1.39
C ARG A 661 4.17 -10.44 0.29
N PRO A 662 3.67 -11.54 -0.31
CA PRO A 662 2.62 -11.46 -1.32
C PRO A 662 1.34 -10.75 -0.88
N VAL A 663 0.94 -10.87 0.39
CA VAL A 663 -0.26 -10.18 0.90
C VAL A 663 -0.06 -8.67 0.84
N ILE A 664 1.10 -8.18 1.29
CA ILE A 664 1.44 -6.75 1.30
C ILE A 664 1.57 -6.22 -0.14
N ASN A 665 2.32 -6.93 -0.99
CA ASN A 665 2.49 -6.59 -2.40
C ASN A 665 1.15 -6.49 -3.13
N THR A 666 0.23 -7.41 -2.83
CA THR A 666 -1.12 -7.43 -3.42
C THR A 666 -1.93 -6.21 -3.01
N ALA A 667 -1.92 -5.86 -1.73
CA ALA A 667 -2.62 -4.67 -1.25
C ALA A 667 -2.06 -3.37 -1.85
N MET A 668 -0.73 -3.23 -1.98
CA MET A 668 -0.10 -2.09 -2.65
C MET A 668 -0.45 -2.00 -4.15
N SER A 669 -0.45 -3.14 -4.85
CA SER A 669 -0.79 -3.23 -6.27
C SER A 669 -2.24 -2.86 -6.54
N ILE A 670 -3.15 -3.30 -5.65
CA ILE A 670 -4.57 -2.93 -5.68
C ILE A 670 -4.72 -1.40 -5.64
N LEU A 671 -4.05 -0.71 -4.72
CA LEU A 671 -4.18 0.73 -4.55
C LEU A 671 -3.77 1.51 -5.82
N PHE A 672 -2.73 1.07 -6.52
CA PHE A 672 -2.32 1.68 -7.79
C PHE A 672 -3.31 1.41 -8.93
N LEU A 673 -3.76 0.16 -9.09
CA LEU A 673 -4.70 -0.20 -10.16
C LEU A 673 -6.06 0.45 -9.95
N ALA A 674 -6.59 0.43 -8.71
CA ALA A 674 -7.88 1.01 -8.38
C ALA A 674 -7.93 2.53 -8.63
N ASP A 675 -6.80 3.23 -8.49
CA ASP A 675 -6.70 4.67 -8.73
C ASP A 675 -6.89 5.05 -10.21
N GLY A 676 -6.46 4.23 -11.17
CA GLY A 676 -6.54 4.55 -12.60
C GLY A 676 -7.41 3.64 -13.46
N VAL A 677 -8.00 2.57 -12.91
CA VAL A 677 -8.87 1.66 -13.68
C VAL A 677 -10.13 2.34 -14.22
N ARG A 678 -10.56 3.45 -13.60
CA ARG A 678 -11.62 4.30 -14.14
C ARG A 678 -11.06 5.19 -15.25
N LEU A 679 -11.75 5.23 -16.38
CA LEU A 679 -11.47 6.18 -17.47
C LEU A 679 -11.95 7.60 -17.09
N PRO A 680 -11.46 8.66 -17.73
CA PRO A 680 -12.01 9.98 -17.51
C PRO A 680 -13.51 10.04 -17.86
N VAL A 681 -14.31 10.71 -17.02
CA VAL A 681 -15.78 10.78 -17.21
C VAL A 681 -16.18 11.60 -18.44
N SER A 682 -15.28 12.50 -18.86
CA SER A 682 -15.51 13.42 -19.95
C SER A 682 -14.22 14.12 -20.34
N GLY A 683 -14.21 14.73 -21.52
CA GLY A 683 -13.18 15.67 -21.95
C GLY A 683 -13.73 17.09 -22.12
N TYR A 684 -12.85 18.07 -22.30
CA TYR A 684 -13.23 19.39 -22.81
C TYR A 684 -12.15 19.93 -23.74
N VAL A 685 -12.53 20.78 -24.69
CA VAL A 685 -11.57 21.47 -25.55
C VAL A 685 -11.24 22.83 -24.94
N PRO A 686 -9.98 23.09 -24.56
CA PRO A 686 -9.60 24.37 -24.01
C PRO A 686 -9.55 25.47 -25.09
N LYS A 687 -9.47 26.72 -24.63
CA LYS A 687 -9.21 27.87 -25.50
C LYS A 687 -7.79 27.80 -26.08
N ALA A 688 -7.63 28.33 -27.29
CA ALA A 688 -6.34 28.37 -27.98
C ALA A 688 -5.24 28.98 -27.09
N GLY A 689 -4.14 28.24 -26.92
CA GLY A 689 -2.97 28.69 -26.16
C GLY A 689 -3.15 28.76 -24.64
N GLN A 690 -4.22 28.22 -24.06
CA GLN A 690 -4.43 28.20 -22.61
C GLN A 690 -4.81 26.79 -22.12
N GLN A 691 -4.17 26.30 -21.04
CA GLN A 691 -4.78 25.28 -20.17
C GLN A 691 -5.70 26.03 -19.19
N THR A 692 -6.88 26.46 -19.65
CA THR A 692 -7.89 27.04 -18.75
C THR A 692 -8.49 25.96 -17.85
N PRO A 693 -9.03 26.30 -16.67
CA PRO A 693 -9.88 25.37 -15.92
C PRO A 693 -11.05 24.88 -16.79
N PRO A 694 -11.65 23.73 -16.46
CA PRO A 694 -12.82 23.23 -17.16
C PRO A 694 -13.94 24.28 -17.21
N PRO A 695 -14.77 24.27 -18.27
CA PRO A 695 -15.92 25.18 -18.40
C PRO A 695 -16.84 25.16 -17.17
N VAL A 696 -17.62 26.22 -16.97
CA VAL A 696 -18.41 26.41 -15.73
C VAL A 696 -19.44 25.30 -15.58
N LEU A 697 -20.19 24.99 -16.64
CA LEU A 697 -21.16 23.89 -16.61
C LEU A 697 -20.46 22.57 -16.33
N PHE A 698 -19.34 22.30 -17.01
CA PHE A 698 -18.59 21.06 -16.83
C PHE A 698 -18.09 20.90 -15.39
N SER A 699 -17.52 21.96 -14.80
CA SER A 699 -17.07 21.98 -13.40
C SER A 699 -18.21 21.66 -12.41
N ARG A 700 -19.42 22.16 -12.68
CA ARG A 700 -20.62 21.87 -11.88
C ARG A 700 -21.08 20.42 -12.05
N VAL A 701 -20.97 19.86 -13.25
CA VAL A 701 -21.25 18.43 -13.50
C VAL A 701 -20.27 17.54 -12.75
N LEU A 702 -18.96 17.82 -12.80
CA LEU A 702 -17.95 17.08 -12.02
C LEU A 702 -18.26 17.11 -10.52
N THR A 703 -18.63 18.29 -9.99
CA THR A 703 -19.06 18.43 -8.58
C THR A 703 -20.32 17.63 -8.27
N THR A 704 -21.25 17.53 -9.23
CA THR A 704 -22.49 16.77 -9.08
C THR A 704 -22.24 15.27 -9.10
N LEU A 705 -21.36 14.78 -9.99
CA LEU A 705 -20.92 13.38 -10.02
C LEU A 705 -20.28 12.98 -8.69
N LYS A 706 -19.37 13.81 -8.18
CA LYS A 706 -18.71 13.56 -6.89
C LYS A 706 -19.70 13.49 -5.74
N SER A 707 -20.63 14.44 -5.65
CA SER A 707 -21.57 14.52 -4.53
C SER A 707 -22.74 13.53 -4.61
N LYS A 708 -23.23 13.20 -5.82
CA LYS A 708 -24.37 12.28 -5.99
C LYS A 708 -23.96 10.82 -6.14
N ASP A 709 -22.87 10.55 -6.86
CA ASP A 709 -22.46 9.18 -7.21
C ASP A 709 -21.27 8.69 -6.36
N GLY A 710 -20.66 9.56 -5.54
CA GLY A 710 -19.57 9.16 -4.63
C GLY A 710 -18.27 8.76 -5.35
N VAL A 711 -18.11 9.15 -6.61
CA VAL A 711 -16.91 8.86 -7.43
C VAL A 711 -16.09 10.12 -7.62
N GLU A 712 -14.78 10.04 -7.43
CA GLU A 712 -13.84 11.11 -7.79
C GLU A 712 -13.64 11.13 -9.31
N PRO A 713 -14.16 12.13 -10.05
CA PRO A 713 -14.16 12.08 -11.50
C PRO A 713 -12.87 12.71 -12.05
N THR A 714 -12.14 11.96 -12.89
CA THR A 714 -11.06 12.52 -13.72
C THR A 714 -11.59 12.97 -15.08
N TYR A 715 -10.89 13.89 -15.74
CA TYR A 715 -11.30 14.43 -17.03
C TYR A 715 -10.12 14.68 -17.97
N LEU A 716 -10.35 14.78 -19.28
CA LEU A 716 -9.29 15.03 -20.26
C LEU A 716 -9.38 16.44 -20.86
N ALA A 717 -8.25 17.15 -20.97
CA ALA A 717 -8.16 18.36 -21.80
C ALA A 717 -7.77 17.97 -23.23
N VAL A 718 -8.67 18.19 -24.20
CA VAL A 718 -8.47 17.85 -25.61
C VAL A 718 -7.68 18.95 -26.31
N ASN A 719 -6.36 18.84 -26.27
CA ASN A 719 -5.42 19.80 -26.85
C ASN A 719 -4.79 19.23 -28.15
N PRO A 720 -3.91 19.98 -28.86
CA PRO A 720 -3.27 19.50 -30.09
C PRO A 720 -2.40 18.24 -29.95
N GLU A 721 -1.96 17.88 -28.73
CA GLU A 721 -1.20 16.65 -28.45
C GLU A 721 -2.13 15.43 -28.32
N VAL A 722 -3.43 15.65 -28.10
CA VAL A 722 -4.44 14.60 -28.00
C VAL A 722 -4.77 14.06 -29.39
N GLN A 723 -4.55 12.77 -29.58
CA GLN A 723 -4.90 12.03 -30.79
C GLN A 723 -6.27 11.36 -30.63
N ALA A 724 -6.89 10.95 -31.75
CA ALA A 724 -8.20 10.30 -31.73
C ALA A 724 -8.26 9.06 -30.81
N HIS A 725 -7.18 8.27 -30.76
CA HIS A 725 -7.12 7.09 -29.92
C HIS A 725 -7.07 7.40 -28.41
N HIS A 726 -6.61 8.59 -28.00
CA HIS A 726 -6.69 9.04 -26.61
C HIS A 726 -8.12 9.38 -26.17
N LEU A 727 -9.03 9.60 -27.13
CA LEU A 727 -10.45 9.84 -26.88
C LEU A 727 -11.27 8.54 -26.80
N VAL A 728 -10.64 7.38 -27.05
CA VAL A 728 -11.30 6.08 -26.97
C VAL A 728 -11.72 5.82 -25.53
N GLY A 729 -13.01 5.53 -25.34
CA GLY A 729 -13.60 5.32 -24.02
C GLY A 729 -14.00 6.60 -23.28
N LEU A 730 -13.81 7.79 -23.86
CA LEU A 730 -14.42 9.02 -23.33
C LEU A 730 -15.92 9.04 -23.65
N PRO A 731 -16.79 9.20 -22.64
CA PRO A 731 -18.24 9.26 -22.84
C PRO A 731 -18.72 10.50 -23.60
N THR A 732 -18.13 11.65 -23.24
CA THR A 732 -18.59 12.98 -23.66
C THR A 732 -17.42 13.94 -23.80
N VAL A 733 -17.55 14.95 -24.66
CA VAL A 733 -16.61 16.09 -24.72
C VAL A 733 -17.37 17.41 -24.66
N PHE A 734 -16.97 18.29 -23.75
CA PHE A 734 -17.51 19.64 -23.58
C PHE A 734 -16.83 20.65 -24.49
N LEU A 735 -17.62 21.54 -25.07
CA LEU A 735 -17.18 22.62 -25.96
C LEU A 735 -17.76 23.95 -25.49
N THR A 736 -16.96 25.01 -25.59
CA THR A 736 -17.38 26.41 -25.41
C THR A 736 -17.12 27.20 -26.71
N PRO A 737 -17.76 28.37 -26.93
CA PRO A 737 -17.61 29.12 -28.17
C PRO A 737 -16.17 29.50 -28.53
N ASP A 738 -15.29 29.60 -27.53
CA ASP A 738 -13.86 29.90 -27.62
C ASP A 738 -12.95 28.67 -27.70
N ALA A 739 -13.51 27.46 -27.74
CA ALA A 739 -12.77 26.21 -27.96
C ALA A 739 -11.93 26.27 -29.25
N ASP A 740 -10.68 25.83 -29.17
CA ASP A 740 -9.75 25.82 -30.30
C ASP A 740 -10.00 24.68 -31.28
N LEU A 741 -11.09 24.81 -32.04
CA LEU A 741 -11.40 23.92 -33.15
C LEU A 741 -10.66 24.30 -34.44
N THR A 742 -9.80 25.32 -34.40
CA THR A 742 -8.98 25.75 -35.54
C THR A 742 -7.74 24.88 -35.70
N SER A 743 -7.27 24.26 -34.61
CA SER A 743 -6.21 23.26 -34.65
C SER A 743 -6.63 22.05 -35.50
N PRO A 744 -5.89 21.73 -36.59
CA PRO A 744 -6.19 20.56 -37.43
C PRO A 744 -6.06 19.24 -36.67
N ALA A 745 -5.24 19.19 -35.61
CA ALA A 745 -5.10 18.00 -34.76
C ALA A 745 -6.36 17.77 -33.93
N VAL A 746 -6.81 18.80 -33.21
CA VAL A 746 -8.04 18.76 -32.40
C VAL A 746 -9.26 18.47 -33.28
N HIS A 747 -9.35 19.13 -34.43
CA HIS A 747 -10.45 18.91 -35.38
C HIS A 747 -10.51 17.46 -35.87
N ARG A 748 -9.36 16.86 -36.26
CA ARG A 748 -9.30 15.45 -36.68
C ARG A 748 -9.64 14.50 -35.54
N ALA A 749 -9.14 14.75 -34.33
CA ALA A 749 -9.43 13.94 -33.17
C ALA A 749 -10.93 13.93 -32.84
N LEU A 750 -11.57 15.11 -32.83
CA LEU A 750 -13.00 15.25 -32.53
C LEU A 750 -13.90 14.71 -33.66
N LYS A 751 -13.53 14.91 -34.93
CA LYS A 751 -14.25 14.28 -36.05
C LYS A 751 -14.22 12.75 -35.90
N GLY A 752 -13.03 12.19 -35.68
CA GLY A 752 -12.88 10.75 -35.43
C GLY A 752 -13.72 10.29 -34.23
N TYR A 753 -13.70 11.04 -33.13
CA TYR A 753 -14.51 10.77 -31.95
C TYR A 753 -16.02 10.74 -32.27
N CYS A 754 -16.55 11.73 -33.00
CA CYS A 754 -17.95 11.76 -33.42
C CYS A 754 -18.31 10.61 -34.38
N ASP A 755 -17.41 10.26 -35.31
CA ASP A 755 -17.62 9.18 -36.28
C ASP A 755 -17.74 7.81 -35.59
N HIS A 756 -17.05 7.62 -34.47
CA HIS A 756 -17.12 6.41 -33.62
C HIS A 756 -18.21 6.49 -32.55
N GLY A 757 -19.10 7.49 -32.64
CA GLY A 757 -20.23 7.59 -31.74
C GLY A 757 -19.92 8.28 -30.41
N GLY A 758 -18.96 9.20 -30.39
CA GLY A 758 -18.78 10.13 -29.28
C GLY A 758 -19.89 11.18 -29.22
N THR A 759 -20.22 11.64 -28.01
CA THR A 759 -21.23 12.68 -27.77
C THR A 759 -20.56 14.01 -27.38
N LEU A 760 -21.00 15.12 -27.97
CA LEU A 760 -20.55 16.48 -27.65
C LEU A 760 -21.60 17.24 -26.82
N VAL A 761 -21.15 18.01 -25.85
CA VAL A 761 -21.99 18.94 -25.07
C VAL A 761 -21.45 20.35 -25.26
N ALA A 762 -22.21 21.21 -25.94
CA ALA A 762 -21.81 22.59 -26.18
C ALA A 762 -22.44 23.52 -25.15
N GLU A 763 -21.61 24.03 -24.23
CA GLU A 763 -21.95 25.08 -23.29
C GLU A 763 -21.88 26.43 -24.01
N VAL A 764 -23.01 27.12 -24.15
CA VAL A 764 -23.07 28.40 -24.84
C VAL A 764 -23.56 29.47 -23.86
N PRO A 765 -22.74 30.47 -23.50
CA PRO A 765 -23.12 31.51 -22.53
C PRO A 765 -24.39 32.28 -22.90
N THR A 766 -24.53 32.63 -24.19
CA THR A 766 -25.69 33.39 -24.69
C THR A 766 -26.31 32.77 -25.94
N SER A 767 -27.62 32.86 -26.08
CA SER A 767 -28.40 32.34 -27.20
C SER A 767 -27.95 32.87 -28.57
N ASP A 768 -27.42 34.10 -28.63
CA ASP A 768 -26.86 34.69 -29.86
C ASP A 768 -25.64 33.94 -30.41
N GLN A 769 -24.91 33.20 -29.57
CA GLN A 769 -23.73 32.43 -29.97
C GLN A 769 -24.06 31.03 -30.49
N VAL A 770 -25.32 30.60 -30.40
CA VAL A 770 -25.76 29.24 -30.78
C VAL A 770 -25.49 28.97 -32.26
N SER A 771 -25.83 29.89 -33.16
CA SER A 771 -25.63 29.70 -34.60
C SER A 771 -24.16 29.51 -34.96
N GLY A 772 -23.26 30.30 -34.36
CA GLY A 772 -21.82 30.17 -34.57
C GLY A 772 -21.28 28.83 -34.07
N MET A 773 -21.77 28.37 -32.92
CA MET A 773 -21.41 27.05 -32.38
C MET A 773 -21.94 25.90 -33.26
N GLN A 774 -23.18 26.01 -33.76
CA GLN A 774 -23.77 25.03 -34.67
C GLN A 774 -22.91 24.84 -35.91
N THR A 775 -22.48 25.92 -36.56
CA THR A 775 -21.61 25.85 -37.74
C THR A 775 -20.29 25.14 -37.42
N LYS A 776 -19.67 25.44 -36.28
CA LYS A 776 -18.42 24.78 -35.86
C LYS A 776 -18.60 23.26 -35.68
N ILE A 777 -19.68 22.84 -35.02
CA ILE A 777 -19.94 21.42 -34.74
C ILE A 777 -20.41 20.67 -35.99
N LEU A 778 -21.18 21.29 -36.87
CA LEU A 778 -21.61 20.67 -38.14
C LEU A 778 -20.40 20.27 -39.00
N ASN A 779 -19.29 21.02 -38.93
CA ASN A 779 -18.05 20.66 -39.62
C ASN A 779 -17.34 19.43 -39.01
N LEU A 780 -17.66 19.05 -37.77
CA LEU A 780 -17.13 17.85 -37.10
C LEU A 780 -18.00 16.61 -37.32
N VAL A 781 -19.30 16.79 -37.61
CA VAL A 781 -20.27 15.69 -37.67
C VAL A 781 -20.63 15.39 -39.12
N GLU A 782 -20.21 14.23 -39.62
CA GLU A 782 -20.48 13.83 -41.00
C GLU A 782 -21.99 13.69 -41.29
N GLY A 783 -22.46 14.42 -42.30
CA GLY A 783 -23.88 14.49 -42.65
C GLY A 783 -24.75 15.19 -41.60
N GLY A 784 -24.14 15.99 -40.72
CA GLY A 784 -24.79 16.65 -39.58
C GLY A 784 -25.99 17.51 -39.96
N ARG A 785 -27.07 17.43 -39.17
CA ARG A 785 -28.26 18.31 -39.27
C ARG A 785 -28.71 18.78 -37.90
N VAL A 786 -29.10 20.04 -37.80
CA VAL A 786 -29.66 20.61 -36.57
C VAL A 786 -31.14 20.22 -36.47
N GLY A 787 -31.59 19.83 -35.27
CA GLY A 787 -32.99 19.54 -35.00
C GLY A 787 -33.33 19.59 -33.52
N PRO A 788 -34.64 19.60 -33.17
CA PRO A 788 -35.07 19.50 -31.78
C PRO A 788 -34.68 18.14 -31.19
N VAL A 789 -34.24 18.13 -29.93
CA VAL A 789 -33.96 16.88 -29.21
C VAL A 789 -35.30 16.26 -28.78
N PRO A 790 -35.61 15.01 -29.17
CA PRO A 790 -36.84 14.33 -28.77
C PRO A 790 -36.97 14.20 -27.25
N ALA A 791 -38.18 14.27 -26.71
CA ALA A 791 -38.42 14.18 -25.27
C ALA A 791 -38.17 12.76 -24.71
N GLU A 792 -38.10 11.77 -25.61
CA GLU A 792 -37.93 10.34 -25.35
C GLU A 792 -36.45 9.94 -25.29
N VAL A 793 -35.49 10.84 -25.54
CA VAL A 793 -34.07 10.49 -25.42
C VAL A 793 -33.76 10.02 -23.98
N PRO A 794 -32.92 8.99 -23.78
CA PRO A 794 -32.80 8.35 -22.48
C PRO A 794 -32.35 9.29 -21.35
N PHE A 795 -31.44 10.23 -21.61
CA PHE A 795 -31.03 11.22 -20.60
C PHE A 795 -32.16 12.18 -20.17
N LEU A 796 -33.14 12.47 -21.03
CA LEU A 796 -34.31 13.27 -20.66
C LEU A 796 -35.38 12.45 -19.95
N ALA A 797 -35.40 11.12 -20.10
CA ALA A 797 -36.31 10.26 -19.37
C ALA A 797 -36.05 10.29 -17.84
N GLN A 798 -34.80 10.50 -17.43
CA GLN A 798 -34.39 10.59 -16.03
C GLN A 798 -34.35 12.04 -15.49
N PHE A 799 -34.74 13.01 -16.32
CA PHE A 799 -34.79 14.42 -15.94
C PHE A 799 -35.92 14.67 -14.92
N GLN A 800 -35.64 15.45 -13.87
CA GLN A 800 -36.64 15.75 -12.83
C GLN A 800 -37.24 17.15 -13.07
N GLY A 801 -38.56 17.22 -13.15
CA GLY A 801 -39.28 18.48 -13.42
C GLY A 801 -39.60 18.68 -14.91
N ALA A 802 -39.83 19.93 -15.30
CA ALA A 802 -40.18 20.27 -16.67
C ALA A 802 -38.97 20.08 -17.60
N LYS A 803 -39.08 19.17 -18.59
CA LYS A 803 -37.99 18.89 -19.53
C LYS A 803 -37.63 20.15 -20.33
N PRO A 804 -36.33 20.50 -20.43
CA PRO A 804 -35.90 21.66 -21.22
C PRO A 804 -36.14 21.39 -22.71
N ARG A 805 -36.48 22.44 -23.46
CA ARG A 805 -36.53 22.40 -24.92
C ARG A 805 -35.11 22.60 -25.45
N LEU A 806 -34.53 21.54 -26.02
CA LEU A 806 -33.14 21.52 -26.46
C LEU A 806 -33.06 21.35 -27.98
N ASN A 807 -32.01 21.93 -28.55
CA ASN A 807 -31.59 21.66 -29.93
C ASN A 807 -30.31 20.82 -29.91
N GLY A 808 -30.19 19.93 -30.89
CA GLY A 808 -29.02 19.07 -31.06
C GLY A 808 -28.62 18.93 -32.51
N ILE A 809 -27.47 18.30 -32.74
CA ILE A 809 -26.97 17.94 -34.06
C ILE A 809 -27.03 16.42 -34.19
N PHE A 810 -27.71 15.96 -35.23
CA PHE A 810 -27.86 14.56 -35.59
C PHE A 810 -26.92 14.24 -36.75
N ASN A 811 -26.18 13.12 -36.68
CA ASN A 811 -25.33 12.68 -37.78
C ASN A 811 -26.14 12.14 -38.96
N GLY A 812 -25.47 11.80 -40.07
CA GLY A 812 -26.12 11.23 -41.26
C GLY A 812 -26.91 9.94 -41.01
N LYS A 813 -26.71 9.26 -39.88
CA LYS A 813 -27.46 8.06 -39.44
C LYS A 813 -28.64 8.39 -38.52
N GLY A 814 -28.93 9.67 -38.27
CA GLY A 814 -30.02 10.11 -37.39
C GLY A 814 -29.71 10.01 -35.89
N ARG A 815 -28.46 9.73 -35.50
CA ARG A 815 -28.06 9.66 -34.09
C ARG A 815 -27.71 11.06 -33.56
N LEU A 816 -28.26 11.41 -32.41
CA LEU A 816 -27.88 12.62 -31.67
C LEU A 816 -26.39 12.57 -31.29
N THR A 817 -25.60 13.49 -31.82
CA THR A 817 -24.14 13.55 -31.69
C THR A 817 -23.68 14.77 -30.90
N ALA A 818 -24.44 15.86 -30.92
CA ALA A 818 -24.18 17.02 -30.07
C ALA A 818 -25.45 17.60 -29.47
N VAL A 819 -25.38 18.10 -28.22
CA VAL A 819 -26.44 18.86 -27.56
C VAL A 819 -25.92 20.27 -27.27
N ILE A 820 -26.72 21.29 -27.58
CA ILE A 820 -26.35 22.70 -27.39
C ILE A 820 -27.17 23.28 -26.24
N LEU A 821 -26.48 23.82 -25.24
CA LEU A 821 -27.06 24.34 -23.99
C LEU A 821 -26.81 25.86 -23.88
N PRO A 822 -27.78 26.71 -24.31
CA PRO A 822 -27.72 28.15 -24.08
C PRO A 822 -28.03 28.48 -22.61
N LEU A 823 -27.04 28.96 -21.86
CA LEU A 823 -27.11 29.15 -20.41
C LEU A 823 -27.93 30.37 -19.97
N ASP A 824 -28.21 31.30 -20.87
CA ASP A 824 -29.10 32.44 -20.67
C ASP A 824 -30.58 32.06 -20.82
N VAL A 825 -30.88 30.99 -21.56
CA VAL A 825 -32.25 30.51 -21.83
C VAL A 825 -32.60 29.30 -20.96
N VAL A 826 -31.65 28.37 -20.79
CA VAL A 826 -31.82 27.17 -19.96
C VAL A 826 -31.41 27.51 -18.52
N LYS A 827 -32.29 27.26 -17.56
CA LYS A 827 -31.98 27.52 -16.14
C LYS A 827 -30.72 26.75 -15.73
N PRO A 828 -29.85 27.31 -14.88
CA PRO A 828 -28.60 26.65 -14.49
C PRO A 828 -28.78 25.23 -13.95
N VAL A 829 -29.80 25.00 -13.11
CA VAL A 829 -30.10 23.67 -12.55
C VAL A 829 -30.49 22.67 -13.65
N ASP A 830 -31.29 23.11 -14.63
CA ASP A 830 -31.75 22.27 -15.74
C ASP A 830 -30.59 21.93 -16.69
N ALA A 831 -29.68 22.89 -16.94
CA ALA A 831 -28.48 22.67 -17.73
C ALA A 831 -27.54 21.67 -17.05
N ILE A 832 -27.30 21.82 -15.73
CA ILE A 832 -26.47 20.89 -14.94
C ILE A 832 -27.08 19.49 -14.97
N GLN A 833 -28.39 19.35 -14.74
CA GLN A 833 -29.05 18.06 -14.73
C GLN A 833 -29.04 17.39 -16.10
N THR A 834 -29.24 18.15 -17.18
CA THR A 834 -29.16 17.63 -18.55
C THR A 834 -27.74 17.13 -18.85
N ALA A 835 -26.72 17.95 -18.60
CA ALA A 835 -25.33 17.56 -18.85
C ALA A 835 -24.90 16.37 -17.99
N TYR A 836 -25.31 16.33 -16.71
CA TYR A 836 -25.11 15.19 -15.81
C TYR A 836 -25.66 13.89 -16.38
N TRP A 837 -26.93 13.89 -16.84
CA TRP A 837 -27.54 12.68 -17.40
C TRP A 837 -26.98 12.29 -18.76
N ILE A 838 -26.55 13.26 -19.59
CA ILE A 838 -25.82 12.96 -20.84
C ILE A 838 -24.52 12.23 -20.52
N VAL A 839 -23.73 12.73 -19.55
CA VAL A 839 -22.51 12.03 -19.11
C VAL A 839 -22.88 10.63 -18.64
N LYS A 840 -23.83 10.51 -17.70
CA LYS A 840 -24.21 9.23 -17.09
C LYS A 840 -24.72 8.19 -18.08
N GLN A 841 -25.44 8.61 -19.11
CA GLN A 841 -25.92 7.72 -20.17
C GLN A 841 -24.78 7.18 -21.06
N ASN A 842 -23.74 7.98 -21.29
CA ASN A 842 -22.66 7.61 -22.22
C ASN A 842 -21.49 6.91 -21.52
N VAL A 843 -21.47 6.87 -20.20
CA VAL A 843 -20.46 6.14 -19.43
C VAL A 843 -20.88 4.67 -19.32
N VAL A 844 -19.92 3.75 -19.41
CA VAL A 844 -20.16 2.29 -19.33
C VAL A 844 -20.86 1.93 -18.01
N ASP A 845 -21.83 1.02 -18.10
CA ASP A 845 -22.54 0.45 -16.95
C ASP A 845 -21.53 -0.07 -15.91
N GLY A 846 -21.58 0.50 -14.71
CA GLY A 846 -20.68 0.18 -13.60
C GLY A 846 -19.66 1.27 -13.25
N PHE A 847 -19.37 2.26 -14.12
CA PHE A 847 -18.39 3.30 -13.79
C PHE A 847 -18.71 4.07 -12.50
N PHE A 848 -19.99 4.39 -12.31
CA PHE A 848 -20.52 5.04 -11.11
C PHE A 848 -20.83 4.06 -9.98
N ASP A 849 -20.59 2.77 -10.20
CA ASP A 849 -20.67 1.81 -9.11
C ASP A 849 -19.49 2.06 -8.17
N VAL A 850 -19.82 2.34 -6.91
CA VAL A 850 -18.80 2.45 -5.85
C VAL A 850 -18.05 1.12 -5.72
N ASP A 851 -18.71 0.02 -6.07
CA ASP A 851 -18.23 -1.36 -6.00
C ASP A 851 -17.58 -1.85 -7.31
N TYR A 852 -17.26 -0.92 -8.22
CA TYR A 852 -16.87 -1.20 -9.63
C TYR A 852 -15.80 -2.28 -9.83
N ALA A 853 -14.86 -2.42 -8.89
CA ALA A 853 -13.79 -3.42 -8.96
C ALA A 853 -14.11 -4.72 -8.20
N TRP A 854 -15.01 -4.68 -7.22
CA TRP A 854 -15.36 -5.81 -6.35
C TRP A 854 -16.48 -6.69 -6.91
N LYS A 855 -17.50 -6.12 -7.57
CA LYS A 855 -18.70 -6.86 -8.01
C LYS A 855 -18.53 -7.82 -9.18
N CYS A 856 -17.34 -7.90 -9.79
CA CYS A 856 -17.06 -8.95 -10.76
C CYS A 856 -17.06 -10.27 -10.00
N GLU A 857 -18.12 -11.07 -10.14
CA GLU A 857 -18.24 -12.38 -9.47
C GLU A 857 -16.95 -13.17 -9.68
N ASP A 858 -16.46 -13.89 -8.65
CA ASP A 858 -15.15 -14.57 -8.63
C ASP A 858 -14.81 -15.31 -9.95
N LYS A 859 -15.81 -15.98 -10.52
CA LYS A 859 -15.67 -16.72 -11.80
C LYS A 859 -15.61 -15.80 -13.01
N GLU A 860 -16.39 -14.74 -13.02
CA GLU A 860 -16.43 -13.77 -14.11
C GLU A 860 -15.14 -12.93 -14.15
N GLY A 861 -14.66 -12.45 -13.01
CA GLY A 861 -13.41 -11.69 -12.89
C GLY A 861 -12.19 -12.50 -13.37
N SER A 862 -12.10 -13.76 -12.94
CA SER A 862 -11.04 -14.67 -13.39
C SER A 862 -11.09 -14.94 -14.89
N LEU A 863 -12.28 -15.17 -15.45
CA LEU A 863 -12.45 -15.41 -16.88
C LEU A 863 -12.16 -14.16 -17.72
N MET A 864 -12.63 -12.98 -17.28
CA MET A 864 -12.31 -11.69 -17.90
C MET A 864 -10.80 -11.48 -17.97
N ARG A 865 -10.11 -11.68 -16.83
CA ARG A 865 -8.64 -11.56 -16.77
C ARG A 865 -7.96 -12.53 -17.74
N ILE A 866 -8.31 -13.82 -17.69
CA ILE A 866 -7.67 -14.84 -18.54
C ILE A 866 -7.84 -14.49 -20.02
N ARG A 867 -9.05 -14.09 -20.44
CA ARG A 867 -9.32 -13.70 -21.83
C ARG A 867 -8.55 -12.45 -22.21
N ALA A 868 -8.69 -11.37 -21.44
CA ALA A 868 -8.10 -10.08 -21.76
C ALA A 868 -6.56 -10.12 -21.74
N VAL A 869 -5.95 -10.77 -20.75
CA VAL A 869 -4.48 -10.92 -20.67
C VAL A 869 -3.96 -11.77 -21.82
N SER A 870 -4.65 -12.84 -22.20
CA SER A 870 -4.23 -13.68 -23.34
C SER A 870 -4.28 -12.90 -24.65
N GLN A 871 -5.32 -12.08 -24.84
CA GLN A 871 -5.46 -11.24 -26.02
C GLN A 871 -4.41 -10.11 -26.05
N LEU A 872 -4.18 -9.42 -24.93
CA LEU A 872 -3.12 -8.41 -24.80
C LEU A 872 -1.73 -8.98 -25.09
N ALA A 873 -1.46 -10.21 -24.63
CA ALA A 873 -0.21 -10.90 -24.90
C ALA A 873 -0.07 -11.27 -26.39
N ALA A 874 -1.17 -11.71 -27.02
CA ALA A 874 -1.19 -12.02 -28.44
C ALA A 874 -0.98 -10.77 -29.31
N GLU A 875 -1.64 -9.65 -28.99
CA GLU A 875 -1.49 -8.37 -29.70
C GLU A 875 -0.04 -7.85 -29.61
N ALA A 876 0.57 -7.89 -28.42
CA ALA A 876 1.97 -7.52 -28.24
C ALA A 876 2.93 -8.43 -29.03
N ALA A 877 2.66 -9.74 -29.09
CA ALA A 877 3.46 -10.69 -29.86
C ALA A 877 3.40 -10.45 -31.38
N VAL A 878 2.25 -10.01 -31.90
CA VAL A 878 2.08 -9.66 -33.32
C VAL A 878 2.82 -8.37 -33.70
N GLN A 879 2.95 -7.43 -32.76
CA GLN A 879 3.68 -6.17 -32.99
C GLN A 879 5.21 -6.33 -32.90
N THR A 880 5.70 -7.36 -32.19
CA THR A 880 7.14 -7.58 -31.93
C THR A 880 8.01 -7.75 -33.20
N PRO A 881 7.58 -8.48 -34.27
CA PRO A 881 8.35 -8.62 -35.50
C PRO A 881 8.50 -7.31 -36.29
N ALA A 882 7.50 -6.44 -36.27
CA ALA A 882 7.52 -5.16 -36.99
C ALA A 882 8.51 -4.17 -36.35
N VAL A 883 8.61 -4.18 -35.02
CA VAL A 883 9.57 -3.35 -34.27
C VAL A 883 11.01 -3.88 -34.40
N GLN A 884 11.21 -5.21 -34.41
CA GLN A 884 12.53 -5.80 -34.66
C GLN A 884 13.04 -5.57 -36.10
N ALA A 885 12.15 -5.52 -37.09
CA ALA A 885 12.50 -5.15 -38.47
C ALA A 885 12.84 -3.65 -38.64
N ALA A 886 12.25 -2.77 -37.81
CA ALA A 886 12.58 -1.34 -37.81
C ALA A 886 13.91 -1.04 -37.09
N LEU A 887 14.22 -1.78 -36.01
CA LEU A 887 15.46 -1.61 -35.22
C LEU A 887 16.73 -2.12 -35.94
N THR A 888 16.60 -2.90 -37.00
CA THR A 888 17.76 -3.38 -37.79
C THR A 888 18.27 -2.37 -38.82
N ASN A 889 17.57 -1.25 -39.03
CA ASN A 889 17.95 -0.19 -39.98
C ASN A 889 18.32 1.16 -39.32
N VAL A 890 18.44 1.21 -38.00
CA VAL A 890 18.96 2.39 -37.29
C VAL A 890 20.48 2.21 -37.13
N PRO A 891 21.34 3.09 -37.70
CA PRO A 891 22.77 3.02 -37.43
C PRO A 891 22.97 3.14 -35.93
N ALA A 892 23.78 2.25 -35.36
CA ALA A 892 24.02 2.14 -33.92
C ALA A 892 24.23 3.53 -33.28
N VAL A 893 23.15 4.09 -32.74
CA VAL A 893 23.21 5.26 -31.87
C VAL A 893 23.92 4.74 -30.64
N LYS A 894 25.06 5.36 -30.31
CA LYS A 894 25.78 5.09 -29.07
C LYS A 894 24.75 4.99 -27.94
N ALA A 895 24.74 3.86 -27.26
CA ALA A 895 24.06 3.73 -25.99
C ALA A 895 24.54 4.89 -25.12
N ASP A 896 23.70 5.91 -24.96
CA ASP A 896 23.87 6.90 -23.92
C ASP A 896 23.51 6.15 -22.65
N THR A 897 24.51 5.47 -22.09
CA THR A 897 24.48 5.00 -20.72
C THR A 897 24.24 6.25 -19.90
N GLY A 898 22.98 6.56 -19.58
CA GLY A 898 22.62 7.56 -18.61
C GLY A 898 23.46 7.28 -17.39
N THR A 899 24.55 8.02 -17.27
CA THR A 899 25.53 7.83 -16.21
C THR A 899 24.77 8.17 -14.94
N ILE A 900 24.33 7.13 -14.22
CA ILE A 900 24.28 7.22 -12.77
C ILE A 900 25.68 7.71 -12.42
N ALA A 901 25.77 8.97 -12.01
CA ALA A 901 27.06 9.56 -11.67
C ALA A 901 27.76 8.56 -10.74
N PRO A 902 28.99 8.11 -11.04
CA PRO A 902 29.76 7.39 -10.04
C PRO A 902 29.78 8.27 -8.78
N PRO A 903 29.72 7.68 -7.58
CA PRO A 903 29.58 8.44 -6.33
C PRO A 903 30.59 9.57 -6.37
N SER A 904 30.10 10.81 -6.50
CA SER A 904 30.96 11.96 -6.35
C SER A 904 31.58 11.85 -4.96
N ALA A 905 32.87 12.18 -4.87
CA ALA A 905 33.63 12.17 -3.62
C ALA A 905 32.76 12.68 -2.46
N PRO A 906 32.84 12.05 -1.27
CA PRO A 906 31.94 12.33 -0.16
C PRO A 906 31.75 13.83 -0.02
N ALA A 907 30.49 14.27 -0.14
CA ALA A 907 30.15 15.66 0.09
C ALA A 907 30.79 16.10 1.39
N ALA A 908 31.46 17.26 1.36
CA ALA A 908 32.17 17.80 2.51
C ALA A 908 31.26 17.73 3.76
N PRO A 909 31.82 17.37 4.94
CA PRO A 909 31.05 17.17 6.15
C PRO A 909 30.16 18.39 6.42
N PHE A 910 28.86 18.13 6.61
CA PHE A 910 27.95 19.11 7.18
C PHE A 910 28.46 19.45 8.58
N VAL A 911 29.13 20.59 8.71
CA VAL A 911 29.48 21.18 10.01
C VAL A 911 28.18 21.78 10.56
N PRO A 912 27.66 21.30 11.71
CA PRO A 912 26.47 21.87 12.31
C PRO A 912 26.77 23.33 12.66
N GLY A 913 26.13 24.26 11.95
CA GLY A 913 26.07 25.65 12.42
C GLY A 913 25.38 25.67 13.78
N GLN A 914 25.89 26.48 14.70
CA GLN A 914 25.28 26.72 16.02
C GLN A 914 23.76 26.88 15.91
N PRO A 915 22.99 26.37 16.89
CA PRO A 915 21.53 26.38 16.84
C PRO A 915 21.05 27.82 16.65
N LYS A 916 20.49 28.10 15.46
CA LYS A 916 19.72 29.32 15.25
C LYS A 916 18.54 29.30 16.23
N PRO A 917 18.12 30.46 16.76
CA PRO A 917 16.91 30.54 17.58
C PRO A 917 15.74 29.91 16.82
N ARG A 918 14.84 29.21 17.53
CA ARG A 918 13.58 28.66 17.00
C ARG A 918 12.95 29.72 16.07
N LYS A 919 13.02 29.53 14.75
CA LYS A 919 12.14 30.28 13.85
C LYS A 919 10.72 29.89 14.27
N ALA A 920 9.85 30.88 14.50
CA ALA A 920 8.42 30.62 14.66
C ALA A 920 8.00 29.62 13.59
N ASP A 921 7.36 28.51 13.99
CA ASP A 921 7.03 27.43 13.06
C ASP A 921 6.30 28.03 11.86
N GLU A 922 6.86 27.80 10.67
CA GLU A 922 6.21 28.22 9.44
C GLU A 922 4.84 27.55 9.37
N LYS A 923 3.79 28.35 9.15
CA LYS A 923 2.41 27.90 8.95
C LYS A 923 1.93 28.32 7.55
N TRP A 924 0.90 27.64 7.05
CA TRP A 924 0.29 27.87 5.73
C TRP A 924 -0.88 28.85 5.74
#